data_AF-A0A1M7N6S5-F1
#
_entry.id   AF-A0A1M7N6S5-F1
#
_cell.length_a   1.000
_cell.length_b   1.000
_cell.length_c   1.000
_cell.angle_alpha   90.00
_cell.angle_beta   90.00
_cell.angle_gamma   90.00
#
_symmetry.space_group_name_H-M   'P 1'
#
loop_
_entity.id
_entity.type
_entity.pdbx_description
1 polymer ?
#
loop_
_entity_poly.entity_id
_entity_poly.type
_entity_poly.pdbx_seq_one_letter_code
_entity_poly.pdbx_strand_id
1 'polypeptide(L)'
;MTEKNPLYFTIHGHFYQPPRENPWTGVIENQPSARPFHDWNERIASECYSPNSASRILNSKGKIVDIVNNYDFMSFNIGPTLMGWIRTNTPDTYKRIQDADKRSQERMNGHGNAIAQVYNHIIMPLASTQDKRTQIRWGIEDFKFHFGRMPEAMWLAETAINFETVVELIKAGIKYTILSPTQADKFRKFGDKKWTDCSNTNIDTTRPYRIYPRDKEGNLVCDGYLDVFFYNPWLSSAVGFEHLLRDAGTFGHRIESAWDANRSDPQLVSIGTDGESYGHHEPFGDMCAAWLYNKFAPQNNMVPVNYGWFLEKFPPKHEVELKNFYGEGCAWSCAHGVGRWYRDCGCSTGGGANWNQKWRGPLRDAFNHLKEVADNIFVREFEKISKIDPWEARNNYIQVIVAPEDESRKEQYLKDTLKDYEKPEDRAKAIRLLEIQKFCLFSFTSCGWFFNDIEGLEPVQNMRYALRAMQLLKPFLPMGDNLKSEILYILARATSNEHKWNGAEVFTKYAEENVPSVIKQMAERAAIYHLELEEDYLNKDSRITATKIASRRRQTLVRTSYEDNDLGESCVTTNLVVTDQLSRVNIIVAMGEEKESGLTFVENTNMTTEQLHELYPTAYVVRMSNLASDSLKRINQLSTQMHLENITKSFSGFALNHGISIDSLADPDHTLPDTMRKILTVEINARIHHAALQLLNEHNKANIEEIHELITEATALNTHFSFGGLGHMFFHKLTLLIDEVSKKFNEETLNYITDLITVADWLKIFINKTSLENHVFGIYKQYKAEPDGKFAALKPMFQWLNFEVV
;
A
#
# COMPACT_ATOMS: atom_id res chain seq x y z
N MET A 1 -0.81 -20.40 -49.55
CA MET A 1 -1.83 -20.13 -48.51
C MET A 1 -1.32 -18.93 -47.74
N THR A 2 -1.98 -17.79 -47.79
CA THR A 2 -1.61 -16.64 -46.95
C THR A 2 -1.83 -17.04 -45.49
N GLU A 3 -0.76 -17.15 -44.70
CA GLU A 3 -0.86 -17.41 -43.27
C GLU A 3 -1.80 -16.38 -42.63
N LYS A 4 -2.92 -16.85 -42.05
CA LYS A 4 -3.81 -15.99 -41.28
C LYS A 4 -3.09 -15.58 -40.00
N ASN A 5 -3.20 -14.32 -39.62
CA ASN A 5 -2.70 -13.85 -38.34
C ASN A 5 -3.45 -14.57 -37.20
N PRO A 6 -2.75 -15.03 -36.14
CA PRO A 6 -3.40 -15.61 -34.98
C PRO A 6 -4.18 -14.53 -34.18
N LEU A 7 -5.00 -14.98 -33.23
CA LEU A 7 -5.61 -14.08 -32.26
C LEU A 7 -4.54 -13.59 -31.28
N TYR A 8 -4.14 -12.32 -31.42
CA TYR A 8 -3.32 -11.64 -30.41
C TYR A 8 -4.22 -10.99 -29.37
N PHE A 9 -3.89 -11.15 -28.09
CA PHE A 9 -4.59 -10.45 -27.02
C PHE A 9 -3.62 -9.91 -25.98
N THR A 10 -4.06 -8.87 -25.28
CA THR A 10 -3.35 -8.32 -24.13
C THR A 10 -4.34 -7.89 -23.07
N ILE A 11 -4.00 -8.20 -21.82
CA ILE A 11 -4.72 -7.73 -20.65
C ILE A 11 -3.80 -6.73 -19.96
N HIS A 12 -4.31 -5.52 -19.73
CA HIS A 12 -3.63 -4.49 -18.98
C HIS A 12 -4.23 -4.35 -17.58
N GLY A 13 -3.44 -4.65 -16.55
CA GLY A 13 -3.79 -4.42 -15.15
C GLY A 13 -3.15 -3.14 -14.62
N HIS A 14 -3.98 -2.16 -14.26
CA HIS A 14 -3.57 -0.94 -13.58
C HIS A 14 -3.59 -1.13 -12.06
N PHE A 15 -2.45 -1.41 -11.42
CA PHE A 15 -2.38 -1.65 -9.97
C PHE A 15 -1.97 -0.38 -9.24
N TYR A 16 -2.78 0.07 -8.29
CA TYR A 16 -2.55 1.34 -7.61
C TYR A 16 -3.21 1.42 -6.23
N GLN A 17 -2.49 2.01 -5.28
CA GLN A 17 -3.02 2.50 -4.02
C GLN A 17 -2.59 3.95 -3.82
N PRO A 18 -3.49 4.83 -3.36
CA PRO A 18 -3.11 6.21 -3.05
C PRO A 18 -2.07 6.26 -1.93
N PRO A 19 -1.28 7.35 -1.85
CA PRO A 19 -0.47 7.63 -0.68
C PRO A 19 -1.35 7.59 0.58
N ARG A 20 -0.93 6.81 1.59
CA ARG A 20 -1.68 6.56 2.84
C ARG A 20 -0.85 6.88 4.09
N GLU A 21 0.40 7.23 3.90
CA GLU A 21 1.35 7.55 4.95
C GLU A 21 0.88 8.80 5.70
N ASN A 22 0.98 8.76 7.02
CA ASN A 22 0.82 9.94 7.84
C ASN A 22 1.91 10.98 7.46
N PRO A 23 1.56 12.21 7.05
CA PRO A 23 2.51 13.20 6.55
C PRO A 23 3.61 13.65 7.54
N TRP A 24 3.40 13.41 8.84
CA TRP A 24 4.35 13.76 9.89
C TRP A 24 5.32 12.62 10.20
N THR A 25 4.85 11.37 10.11
CA THR A 25 5.65 10.20 10.50
C THR A 25 6.22 9.43 9.31
N GLY A 26 5.62 9.57 8.12
CA GLY A 26 5.97 8.79 6.93
C GLY A 26 5.48 7.32 6.99
N VAL A 27 4.72 6.95 8.01
CA VAL A 27 4.25 5.57 8.23
C VAL A 27 2.76 5.48 7.93
N ILE A 28 2.33 4.38 7.31
CA ILE A 28 0.90 4.06 7.17
C ILE A 28 0.40 3.61 8.54
N GLU A 29 -0.58 4.31 9.10
CA GLU A 29 -1.18 3.95 10.38
C GLU A 29 -2.13 2.76 10.20
N ASN A 30 -2.28 1.90 11.22
CA ASN A 30 -3.27 0.82 11.20
C ASN A 30 -4.69 1.32 10.83
N GLN A 31 -5.32 0.69 9.84
CA GLN A 31 -6.64 1.03 9.33
C GLN A 31 -7.67 -0.04 9.75
N PRO A 32 -8.57 0.24 10.71
CA PRO A 32 -9.50 -0.77 11.24
C PRO A 32 -10.38 -1.46 10.19
N SER A 33 -10.69 -0.79 9.07
CA SER A 33 -11.46 -1.34 7.96
C SER A 33 -10.72 -2.41 7.14
N ALA A 34 -9.41 -2.55 7.31
CA ALA A 34 -8.57 -3.53 6.62
C ALA A 34 -8.40 -4.86 7.39
N ARG A 35 -9.00 -4.99 8.58
CA ARG A 35 -8.87 -6.18 9.43
C ARG A 35 -9.19 -7.49 8.66
N PRO A 36 -8.45 -8.58 8.93
CA PRO A 36 -7.45 -8.74 10.00
C PRO A 36 -6.06 -8.15 9.70
N PHE A 37 -5.85 -7.58 8.51
CA PHE A 37 -4.59 -6.94 8.14
C PHE A 37 -4.41 -5.59 8.83
N HIS A 38 -3.17 -5.12 8.90
CA HIS A 38 -2.79 -3.83 9.48
C HIS A 38 -3.40 -2.66 8.70
N ASP A 39 -3.30 -2.68 7.37
CA ASP A 39 -3.78 -1.63 6.48
C ASP A 39 -4.24 -2.17 5.12
N TRP A 40 -4.85 -1.30 4.31
CA TRP A 40 -5.38 -1.68 3.00
C TRP A 40 -4.29 -2.12 2.00
N ASN A 41 -3.07 -1.61 2.09
CA ASN A 41 -1.99 -2.06 1.21
C ASN A 41 -1.60 -3.50 1.55
N GLU A 42 -1.46 -3.84 2.84
CA GLU A 42 -1.17 -5.22 3.27
C GLU A 42 -2.28 -6.18 2.85
N ARG A 43 -3.54 -5.79 3.07
CA ARG A 43 -4.70 -6.60 2.67
C ARG A 43 -4.70 -6.90 1.18
N ILE A 44 -4.63 -5.87 0.34
CA ILE A 44 -4.71 -6.04 -1.11
C ILE A 44 -3.45 -6.72 -1.66
N ALA A 45 -2.29 -6.51 -1.04
CA ALA A 45 -1.07 -7.25 -1.38
C ALA A 45 -1.22 -8.77 -1.13
N SER A 46 -1.91 -9.15 -0.06
CA SER A 46 -2.23 -10.55 0.23
C SER A 46 -3.32 -11.13 -0.67
N GLU A 47 -4.30 -10.32 -1.08
CA GLU A 47 -5.47 -10.76 -1.85
C GLU A 47 -5.25 -10.70 -3.38
N CYS A 48 -4.31 -9.85 -3.86
CA CYS A 48 -4.14 -9.58 -5.29
C CYS A 48 -2.68 -9.55 -5.74
N TYR A 49 -1.83 -8.65 -5.20
CA TYR A 49 -0.51 -8.42 -5.80
C TYR A 49 0.43 -9.63 -5.67
N SER A 50 0.50 -10.21 -4.48
CA SER A 50 1.32 -11.39 -4.20
C SER A 50 0.76 -12.64 -4.88
N PRO A 51 -0.56 -12.93 -4.83
CA PRO A 51 -1.18 -14.01 -5.61
C PRO A 51 -0.89 -13.92 -7.11
N ASN A 52 -0.98 -12.76 -7.75
CA ASN A 52 -0.65 -12.63 -9.19
C ASN A 52 0.82 -12.96 -9.49
N SER A 53 1.75 -12.74 -8.56
CA SER A 53 3.16 -13.10 -8.74
C SER A 53 3.44 -14.61 -8.59
N ALA A 54 2.52 -15.35 -7.97
CA ALA A 54 2.64 -16.76 -7.63
C ALA A 54 1.25 -17.43 -7.50
N SER A 55 0.51 -17.45 -8.60
CA SER A 55 -0.87 -17.92 -8.66
C SER A 55 -0.92 -19.42 -8.85
N ARG A 56 -1.85 -20.09 -8.17
CA ARG A 56 -1.94 -21.55 -8.17
C ARG A 56 -2.77 -22.04 -9.35
N ILE A 57 -2.27 -23.09 -10.00
CA ILE A 57 -3.03 -23.92 -10.92
C ILE A 57 -3.42 -25.19 -10.16
N LEU A 58 -4.72 -25.48 -10.07
CA LEU A 58 -5.25 -26.63 -9.36
C LEU A 58 -5.71 -27.73 -10.33
N ASN A 59 -5.66 -28.99 -9.88
CA ASN A 59 -6.36 -30.09 -10.56
C ASN A 59 -7.83 -30.17 -10.14
N SER A 60 -8.57 -31.14 -10.70
CA SER A 60 -9.99 -31.39 -10.39
C SER A 60 -10.27 -31.82 -8.94
N LYS A 61 -9.23 -32.15 -8.16
CA LYS A 61 -9.32 -32.49 -6.72
C LYS A 61 -8.91 -31.31 -5.82
N GLY A 62 -8.69 -30.12 -6.38
CA GLY A 62 -8.25 -28.94 -5.62
C GLY A 62 -6.80 -28.99 -5.14
N LYS A 63 -5.96 -29.83 -5.75
CA LYS A 63 -4.53 -29.94 -5.43
C LYS A 63 -3.69 -29.06 -6.35
N ILE A 64 -2.67 -28.42 -5.79
CA ILE A 64 -1.75 -27.55 -6.53
C ILE A 64 -0.89 -28.40 -7.47
N VAL A 65 -0.96 -28.12 -8.77
CA VAL A 65 -0.17 -28.80 -9.79
C VAL A 65 0.94 -27.93 -10.39
N ASP A 66 0.78 -26.61 -10.27
CA ASP A 66 1.72 -25.59 -10.76
C ASP A 66 1.51 -24.27 -10.01
N ILE A 67 2.53 -23.42 -10.00
CA ILE A 67 2.49 -22.04 -9.50
C ILE A 67 3.13 -21.15 -10.55
N VAL A 68 2.35 -20.20 -11.07
CA VAL A 68 2.71 -19.36 -12.22
C VAL A 68 2.65 -17.87 -11.86
N ASN A 69 3.39 -17.06 -12.62
CA ASN A 69 3.39 -15.62 -12.43
C ASN A 69 2.59 -14.95 -13.56
N ASN A 70 1.46 -14.34 -13.24
CA ASN A 70 0.58 -13.70 -14.22
C ASN A 70 1.24 -12.49 -14.89
N TYR A 71 2.15 -11.81 -14.20
CA TYR A 71 2.89 -10.67 -14.74
C TYR A 71 3.84 -11.08 -15.90
N ASP A 72 4.15 -12.38 -16.07
CA ASP A 72 4.92 -12.89 -17.21
C ASP A 72 4.18 -12.71 -18.54
N PHE A 73 2.85 -12.60 -18.49
CA PHE A 73 1.97 -12.56 -19.66
C PHE A 73 1.12 -11.29 -19.73
N MET A 74 0.65 -10.79 -18.59
CA MET A 74 -0.15 -9.59 -18.45
C MET A 74 0.71 -8.34 -18.69
N SER A 75 0.22 -7.35 -19.44
CA SER A 75 0.80 -6.00 -19.42
C SER A 75 0.34 -5.30 -18.14
N PHE A 76 1.20 -4.56 -17.46
CA PHE A 76 0.82 -3.96 -16.18
C PHE A 76 1.55 -2.65 -15.91
N ASN A 77 0.98 -1.85 -15.03
CA ASN A 77 1.71 -0.84 -14.28
C ASN A 77 1.46 -1.07 -12.78
N ILE A 78 2.43 -0.73 -11.95
CA ILE A 78 2.24 -0.61 -10.50
C ILE A 78 2.56 0.83 -10.14
N GLY A 79 1.64 1.52 -9.48
CA GLY A 79 1.84 2.91 -9.09
C GLY A 79 3.06 3.09 -8.18
N PRO A 80 3.83 4.19 -8.29
CA PRO A 80 5.09 4.37 -7.56
C PRO A 80 4.99 4.23 -6.04
N THR A 81 3.96 4.81 -5.43
CA THR A 81 3.70 4.67 -3.98
C THR A 81 3.51 3.21 -3.55
N LEU A 82 2.75 2.46 -4.36
CA LEU A 82 2.52 1.04 -4.13
C LEU A 82 3.79 0.21 -4.39
N MET A 83 4.55 0.50 -5.44
CA MET A 83 5.76 -0.25 -5.79
C MET A 83 6.86 -0.06 -4.73
N GLY A 84 7.02 1.16 -4.21
CA GLY A 84 7.87 1.44 -3.05
C GLY A 84 7.44 0.65 -1.81
N TRP A 85 6.14 0.61 -1.51
CA TRP A 85 5.61 -0.19 -0.40
C TRP A 85 5.83 -1.70 -0.60
N ILE A 86 5.58 -2.24 -1.80
CA ILE A 86 5.79 -3.66 -2.14
C ILE A 86 7.27 -4.05 -1.95
N ARG A 87 8.19 -3.17 -2.35
CA ARG A 87 9.63 -3.38 -2.23
C ARG A 87 10.07 -3.56 -0.78
N THR A 88 9.54 -2.77 0.15
CA THR A 88 9.95 -2.81 1.56
C THR A 88 9.17 -3.85 2.37
N ASN A 89 7.88 -4.07 2.06
CA ASN A 89 7.00 -4.92 2.86
C ASN A 89 6.83 -6.34 2.31
N THR A 90 7.04 -6.55 1.01
CA THR A 90 6.89 -7.86 0.34
C THR A 90 8.05 -8.12 -0.64
N PRO A 91 9.31 -8.19 -0.18
CA PRO A 91 10.49 -8.25 -1.05
C PRO A 91 10.49 -9.45 -2.03
N ASP A 92 9.90 -10.58 -1.65
CA ASP A 92 9.76 -11.73 -2.55
C ASP A 92 8.80 -11.44 -3.70
N THR A 93 7.65 -10.81 -3.42
CA THR A 93 6.68 -10.37 -4.44
C THR A 93 7.32 -9.34 -5.37
N TYR A 94 8.02 -8.37 -4.80
CA TYR A 94 8.79 -7.37 -5.56
C TYR A 94 9.75 -8.02 -6.55
N LYS A 95 10.54 -9.00 -6.07
CA LYS A 95 11.51 -9.71 -6.93
C LYS A 95 10.82 -10.48 -8.06
N ARG A 96 9.71 -11.17 -7.76
CA ARG A 96 8.94 -11.90 -8.78
C ARG A 96 8.34 -10.98 -9.84
N ILE A 97 7.92 -9.77 -9.49
CA ILE A 97 7.44 -8.75 -10.44
C ILE A 97 8.58 -8.30 -11.38
N GLN A 98 9.77 -8.01 -10.83
CA GLN A 98 10.94 -7.63 -11.64
C GLN A 98 11.35 -8.76 -12.60
N ASP A 99 11.40 -9.99 -12.09
CA ASP A 99 11.78 -11.14 -12.89
C ASP A 99 10.74 -11.45 -13.98
N ALA A 100 9.46 -11.11 -13.75
CA ALA A 100 8.40 -11.23 -14.74
C ALA A 100 8.57 -10.27 -15.92
N ASP A 101 8.87 -9.00 -15.64
CA ASP A 101 9.18 -8.04 -16.70
C ASP A 101 10.38 -8.51 -17.52
N LYS A 102 11.45 -8.98 -16.86
CA LYS A 102 12.63 -9.52 -17.54
C LYS A 102 12.31 -10.74 -18.42
N ARG A 103 11.58 -11.73 -17.91
CA ARG A 103 11.14 -12.89 -18.71
C ARG A 103 10.26 -12.49 -19.90
N SER A 104 9.42 -11.47 -19.72
CA SER A 104 8.60 -10.95 -20.82
C SER A 104 9.46 -10.29 -21.91
N GLN A 105 10.52 -9.53 -21.55
CA GLN A 105 11.47 -8.99 -22.52
C GLN A 105 12.16 -10.10 -23.33
N GLU A 106 12.60 -11.17 -22.67
CA GLU A 106 13.22 -12.34 -23.32
C GLU A 106 12.25 -13.01 -24.32
N ARG A 107 10.96 -13.09 -23.96
CA ARG A 107 9.90 -13.68 -24.80
C ARG A 107 9.45 -12.77 -25.95
N MET A 108 9.58 -11.45 -25.81
CA MET A 108 8.96 -10.44 -26.68
C MET A 108 10.00 -9.49 -27.31
N ASN A 109 11.14 -10.03 -27.76
CA ASN A 109 12.17 -9.26 -28.50
C ASN A 109 12.63 -7.98 -27.80
N GLY A 110 12.74 -7.99 -26.47
CA GLY A 110 13.18 -6.84 -25.67
C GLY A 110 12.05 -5.97 -25.11
N HIS A 111 10.80 -6.20 -25.51
CA HIS A 111 9.62 -5.48 -24.99
C HIS A 111 9.12 -6.09 -23.69
N GLY A 112 9.18 -5.32 -22.60
CA GLY A 112 8.69 -5.77 -21.30
C GLY A 112 7.21 -5.48 -21.08
N ASN A 113 6.57 -6.26 -20.23
CA ASN A 113 5.16 -6.12 -19.88
C ASN A 113 4.86 -4.92 -18.98
N ALA A 114 5.82 -4.51 -18.16
CA ALA A 114 5.69 -3.37 -17.26
C ALA A 114 5.77 -2.04 -18.03
N ILE A 115 4.87 -1.11 -17.70
CA ILE A 115 4.90 0.27 -18.17
C ILE A 115 4.93 1.23 -16.97
N ALA A 116 5.38 2.46 -17.19
CA ALA A 116 5.42 3.48 -16.13
C ALA A 116 4.01 4.01 -15.81
N GLN A 117 3.89 4.74 -14.71
CA GLN A 117 2.71 5.52 -14.35
C GLN A 117 3.14 6.95 -14.02
N VAL A 118 2.27 7.95 -14.23
CA VAL A 118 2.46 9.26 -13.59
C VAL A 118 2.54 9.11 -12.06
N TYR A 119 3.49 9.80 -11.44
CA TYR A 119 3.97 9.42 -10.11
C TYR A 119 2.92 9.38 -9.00
N ASN A 120 2.19 10.48 -8.81
CA ASN A 120 1.24 10.66 -7.72
C ASN A 120 -0.23 10.45 -8.18
N HIS A 121 -0.42 9.81 -9.33
CA HIS A 121 -1.75 9.55 -9.89
C HIS A 121 -2.63 10.82 -9.96
N ILE A 122 -2.03 11.95 -10.34
CA ILE A 122 -2.75 13.23 -10.49
C ILE A 122 -3.42 13.31 -11.86
N ILE A 123 -4.52 14.05 -11.94
CA ILE A 123 -5.20 14.33 -13.20
C ILE A 123 -4.37 15.32 -14.02
N MET A 124 -3.52 14.79 -14.88
CA MET A 124 -2.55 15.53 -15.69
C MET A 124 -3.17 16.73 -16.43
N PRO A 125 -4.35 16.62 -17.07
CA PRO A 125 -4.97 17.76 -17.75
C PRO A 125 -5.21 18.98 -16.85
N LEU A 126 -5.43 18.76 -15.56
CA LEU A 126 -5.73 19.79 -14.57
C LEU A 126 -4.50 20.25 -13.76
N ALA A 127 -3.30 19.76 -14.11
CA ALA A 127 -2.04 20.11 -13.46
C ALA A 127 -1.32 21.24 -14.22
N SER A 128 -0.50 22.02 -13.51
CA SER A 128 0.37 23.02 -14.15
C SER A 128 1.39 22.35 -15.08
N THR A 129 1.95 23.09 -16.04
CA THR A 129 2.98 22.54 -16.95
C THR A 129 4.19 22.00 -16.19
N GLN A 130 4.62 22.68 -15.12
CA GLN A 130 5.73 22.21 -14.30
C GLN A 130 5.39 20.92 -13.59
N ASP A 131 4.18 20.79 -13.04
CA ASP A 131 3.76 19.58 -12.35
C ASP A 131 3.61 18.42 -13.35
N LYS A 132 3.08 18.65 -14.56
CA LYS A 132 3.05 17.62 -15.61
C LYS A 132 4.45 17.05 -15.87
N ARG A 133 5.46 17.92 -16.04
CA ARG A 133 6.87 17.52 -16.23
C ARG A 133 7.40 16.72 -15.05
N THR A 134 7.16 17.19 -13.83
CA THR A 134 7.59 16.50 -12.62
C THR A 134 6.96 15.11 -12.54
N GLN A 135 5.66 14.97 -12.76
CA GLN A 135 4.96 13.68 -12.67
C GLN A 135 5.43 12.67 -13.72
N ILE A 136 5.70 13.12 -14.94
CA ILE A 136 6.23 12.26 -16.01
C ILE A 136 7.67 11.84 -15.67
N ARG A 137 8.54 12.79 -15.31
CA ARG A 137 9.94 12.48 -14.98
C ARG A 137 10.05 11.57 -13.76
N TRP A 138 9.30 11.89 -12.69
CA TRP A 138 9.27 11.06 -11.49
C TRP A 138 8.79 9.65 -11.82
N GLY A 139 7.73 9.50 -12.62
CA GLY A 139 7.25 8.20 -13.08
C GLY A 139 8.28 7.41 -13.91
N ILE A 140 9.06 8.08 -14.76
CA ILE A 140 10.13 7.46 -15.54
C ILE A 140 11.29 7.00 -14.65
N GLU A 141 11.75 7.85 -13.75
CA GLU A 141 12.89 7.54 -12.87
C GLU A 141 12.53 6.48 -11.82
N ASP A 142 11.30 6.48 -11.31
CA ASP A 142 10.74 5.40 -10.48
C ASP A 142 10.76 4.07 -11.23
N PHE A 143 10.23 4.06 -12.47
CA PHE A 143 10.24 2.87 -13.32
C PHE A 143 11.67 2.36 -13.58
N LYS A 144 12.62 3.25 -13.89
CA LYS A 144 14.03 2.89 -14.11
C LYS A 144 14.65 2.28 -12.85
N PHE A 145 14.37 2.84 -11.69
CA PHE A 145 14.88 2.33 -10.42
C PHE A 145 14.39 0.89 -10.18
N HIS A 146 13.12 0.61 -10.48
CA HIS A 146 12.53 -0.70 -10.25
C HIS A 146 12.84 -1.74 -11.35
N PHE A 147 12.93 -1.35 -12.63
CA PHE A 147 13.05 -2.29 -13.75
C PHE A 147 14.36 -2.18 -14.54
N GLY A 148 15.20 -1.17 -14.27
CA GLY A 148 16.51 -1.02 -14.91
C GLY A 148 16.49 -0.66 -16.39
N ARG A 149 15.35 -0.21 -16.94
CA ARG A 149 15.19 0.17 -18.36
C ARG A 149 14.29 1.40 -18.52
N MET A 150 14.32 2.02 -19.69
CA MET A 150 13.34 3.05 -20.06
C MET A 150 11.94 2.43 -20.20
N PRO A 151 10.89 3.07 -19.67
CA PRO A 151 9.52 2.67 -19.99
C PRO A 151 9.19 3.04 -21.43
N GLU A 152 8.53 2.15 -22.15
CA GLU A 152 8.05 2.44 -23.51
C GLU A 152 6.72 3.20 -23.50
N ALA A 153 5.96 3.04 -22.41
CA ALA A 153 4.65 3.63 -22.24
C ALA A 153 4.44 4.14 -20.83
N MET A 154 3.42 4.99 -20.69
CA MET A 154 2.99 5.52 -19.40
C MET A 154 1.47 5.42 -19.28
N TRP A 155 1.01 4.82 -18.18
CA TRP A 155 -0.37 4.90 -17.72
C TRP A 155 -0.62 6.28 -17.10
N LEU A 156 -1.62 6.98 -17.64
CA LEU A 156 -2.08 8.26 -17.11
C LEU A 156 -3.16 8.00 -16.06
N ALA A 157 -3.15 8.76 -14.96
CA ALA A 157 -4.18 8.65 -13.93
C ALA A 157 -5.57 8.79 -14.57
N GLU A 158 -6.42 7.79 -14.40
CA GLU A 158 -7.77 7.76 -14.97
C GLU A 158 -7.79 7.86 -16.51
N THR A 159 -6.69 7.47 -17.17
CA THR A 159 -6.38 7.72 -18.59
C THR A 159 -6.58 9.19 -19.00
N ALA A 160 -6.51 10.11 -18.03
CA ALA A 160 -6.85 11.51 -18.25
C ALA A 160 -5.77 12.20 -19.09
N ILE A 161 -6.16 12.74 -20.24
CA ILE A 161 -5.23 13.26 -21.23
C ILE A 161 -5.76 14.53 -21.90
N ASN A 162 -4.82 15.40 -22.26
CA ASN A 162 -5.06 16.57 -23.09
C ASN A 162 -3.84 16.84 -23.98
N PHE A 163 -3.96 17.85 -24.83
CA PHE A 163 -2.92 18.23 -25.78
C PHE A 163 -1.56 18.49 -25.13
N GLU A 164 -1.52 19.27 -24.04
CA GLU A 164 -0.27 19.55 -23.32
C GLU A 164 0.37 18.30 -22.75
N THR A 165 -0.44 17.36 -22.23
CA THR A 165 0.06 16.08 -21.70
C THR A 165 0.70 15.25 -22.81
N VAL A 166 0.10 15.21 -24.01
CA VAL A 166 0.69 14.53 -25.18
C VAL A 166 2.07 15.11 -25.52
N VAL A 167 2.19 16.44 -25.58
CA VAL A 167 3.45 17.11 -25.89
C VAL A 167 4.54 16.75 -24.87
N GLU A 168 4.22 16.75 -23.58
CA GLU A 168 5.22 16.46 -22.54
C GLU A 168 5.59 14.96 -22.49
N LEU A 169 4.68 14.04 -22.84
CA LEU A 169 4.99 12.61 -23.02
C LEU A 169 5.96 12.38 -24.19
N ILE A 170 5.73 13.05 -25.33
CA ILE A 170 6.60 12.95 -26.51
C ILE A 170 8.01 13.44 -26.17
N LYS A 171 8.13 14.61 -25.53
CA LYS A 171 9.42 15.17 -25.09
C LYS A 171 10.16 14.24 -24.11
N ALA A 172 9.42 13.51 -23.28
CA ALA A 172 9.99 12.55 -22.34
C ALA A 172 10.38 11.20 -22.97
N GLY A 173 10.14 11.00 -24.27
CA GLY A 173 10.49 9.78 -25.00
C GLY A 173 9.52 8.62 -24.80
N ILE A 174 8.30 8.89 -24.31
CA ILE A 174 7.25 7.87 -24.19
C ILE A 174 6.69 7.57 -25.58
N LYS A 175 6.67 6.29 -25.96
CA LYS A 175 6.28 5.83 -27.31
C LYS A 175 4.76 5.73 -27.45
N TYR A 176 4.07 5.19 -26.44
CA TYR A 176 2.63 5.01 -26.48
C TYR A 176 1.93 5.16 -25.13
N THR A 177 0.60 5.28 -25.17
CA THR A 177 -0.27 5.17 -23.98
C THR A 177 -1.54 4.37 -24.31
N ILE A 178 -2.33 4.05 -23.29
CA ILE A 178 -3.57 3.26 -23.38
C ILE A 178 -4.73 4.15 -22.97
N LEU A 179 -5.77 4.25 -23.81
CA LEU A 179 -6.94 5.10 -23.58
C LEU A 179 -8.25 4.34 -23.75
N SER A 180 -9.34 4.94 -23.27
CA SER A 180 -10.70 4.51 -23.55
C SER A 180 -11.12 4.92 -24.97
N PRO A 181 -11.84 4.06 -25.72
CA PRO A 181 -12.36 4.43 -27.04
C PRO A 181 -13.32 5.63 -26.98
N THR A 182 -13.90 5.93 -25.81
CA THR A 182 -14.76 7.10 -25.60
C THR A 182 -14.00 8.43 -25.74
N GLN A 183 -12.66 8.40 -25.66
CA GLN A 183 -11.79 9.57 -25.73
C GLN A 183 -11.40 9.95 -27.17
N ALA A 184 -11.64 9.06 -28.15
CA ALA A 184 -11.41 9.37 -29.56
C ALA A 184 -12.53 10.26 -30.12
N ASP A 185 -12.17 11.29 -30.88
CA ASP A 185 -13.12 12.21 -31.53
C ASP A 185 -13.31 11.82 -33.00
N LYS A 186 -12.21 11.69 -33.74
CA LYS A 186 -12.21 11.32 -35.16
C LYS A 186 -10.86 10.73 -35.56
N PHE A 187 -10.85 9.92 -36.61
CA PHE A 187 -9.63 9.28 -37.12
C PHE A 187 -9.55 9.34 -38.65
N ARG A 188 -8.36 9.17 -39.22
CA ARG A 188 -8.16 9.00 -40.67
C ARG A 188 -6.92 8.17 -40.97
N LYS A 189 -6.86 7.58 -42.16
CA LYS A 189 -5.67 6.89 -42.63
C LYS A 189 -4.58 7.91 -42.94
N PHE A 190 -3.32 7.54 -42.77
CA PHE A 190 -2.21 8.41 -43.16
C PHE A 190 -2.30 8.80 -44.65
N GLY A 191 -2.13 10.09 -44.92
CA GLY A 191 -2.23 10.68 -46.25
C GLY A 191 -3.65 11.08 -46.68
N ASP A 192 -4.69 10.59 -45.99
CA ASP A 192 -6.06 10.99 -46.27
C ASP A 192 -6.33 12.40 -45.73
N LYS A 193 -7.14 13.18 -46.44
CA LYS A 193 -7.59 14.51 -45.97
C LYS A 193 -8.84 14.44 -45.11
N LYS A 194 -9.72 13.47 -45.39
CA LYS A 194 -11.03 13.33 -44.77
C LYS A 194 -10.93 12.62 -43.43
N TRP A 195 -11.46 13.25 -42.38
CA TRP A 195 -11.65 12.64 -41.08
C TRP A 195 -12.95 11.82 -41.04
N THR A 196 -12.91 10.68 -40.36
CA THR A 196 -14.07 9.86 -40.01
C THR A 196 -14.41 10.10 -38.55
N ASP A 197 -15.64 10.57 -38.28
CA ASP A 197 -16.14 10.77 -36.92
C ASP A 197 -16.17 9.45 -36.16
N CYS A 198 -15.66 9.48 -34.93
CA CYS A 198 -15.81 8.38 -34.00
C CYS A 198 -16.21 8.79 -32.58
N SER A 199 -16.82 9.97 -32.46
CA SER A 199 -17.19 10.59 -31.19
C SER A 199 -18.25 9.77 -30.43
N ASN A 200 -18.96 8.86 -31.10
CA ASN A 200 -19.88 7.87 -30.51
C ASN A 200 -19.23 6.52 -30.14
N THR A 201 -17.91 6.48 -29.89
CA THR A 201 -17.20 5.28 -29.40
C THR A 201 -17.18 4.11 -30.39
N ASN A 202 -17.21 4.39 -31.70
CA ASN A 202 -17.19 3.39 -32.78
C ASN A 202 -15.79 3.24 -33.43
N ILE A 203 -14.73 3.69 -32.75
CA ILE A 203 -13.35 3.49 -33.20
C ILE A 203 -12.99 2.00 -33.12
N ASP A 204 -12.25 1.49 -34.12
CA ASP A 204 -11.79 0.10 -34.10
C ASP A 204 -10.66 -0.05 -33.07
N THR A 205 -10.94 -0.74 -31.97
CA THR A 205 -10.03 -0.97 -30.83
C THR A 205 -9.01 -2.08 -31.07
N THR A 206 -9.06 -2.77 -32.22
CA THR A 206 -8.16 -3.90 -32.51
C THR A 206 -6.83 -3.50 -33.15
N ARG A 207 -6.59 -2.19 -33.32
CA ARG A 207 -5.39 -1.63 -33.96
C ARG A 207 -4.88 -0.39 -33.21
N PRO A 208 -3.59 -0.06 -33.30
CA PRO A 208 -3.06 1.18 -32.75
C PRO A 208 -3.32 2.38 -33.69
N TYR A 209 -3.33 3.57 -33.11
CA TYR A 209 -3.45 4.87 -33.78
C TYR A 209 -2.28 5.78 -33.39
N ARG A 210 -2.12 6.88 -34.11
CA ARG A 210 -1.09 7.89 -33.85
C ARG A 210 -1.69 9.27 -33.58
N ILE A 211 -1.17 9.95 -32.58
CA ILE A 211 -1.51 11.33 -32.25
C ILE A 211 -0.34 12.22 -32.70
N TYR A 212 -0.64 13.18 -33.57
CA TYR A 212 0.29 14.25 -33.92
C TYR A 212 -0.12 15.52 -33.14
N PRO A 213 0.78 16.12 -32.34
CA PRO A 213 0.46 17.31 -31.59
C PRO A 213 0.40 18.53 -32.52
N ARG A 214 -0.78 18.83 -33.05
CA ARG A 214 -1.03 20.00 -33.90
C ARG A 214 -1.72 21.16 -33.17
N ASP A 215 -1.32 22.39 -33.47
CA ASP A 215 -2.03 23.60 -33.06
C ASP A 215 -3.35 23.78 -33.83
N LYS A 216 -4.07 24.89 -33.58
CA LYS A 216 -5.38 25.17 -34.22
C LYS A 216 -5.23 25.41 -35.73
N GLU A 217 -4.05 25.85 -36.15
CA GLU A 217 -3.67 26.13 -37.52
C GLU A 217 -3.19 24.87 -38.26
N GLY A 218 -3.01 23.76 -37.54
CA GLY A 218 -2.62 22.45 -38.07
C GLY A 218 -1.11 22.19 -38.10
N ASN A 219 -0.29 23.10 -37.54
CA ASN A 219 1.16 22.97 -37.47
C ASN A 219 1.56 22.07 -36.30
N LEU A 220 2.62 21.29 -36.47
CA LEU A 220 3.17 20.50 -35.37
C LEU A 220 3.75 21.41 -34.29
N VAL A 221 3.37 21.16 -33.03
CA VAL A 221 3.82 21.92 -31.85
C VAL A 221 5.13 21.35 -31.28
N CYS A 222 5.41 20.08 -31.54
CA CYS A 222 6.72 19.49 -31.31
C CYS A 222 7.01 18.39 -32.34
N ASP A 223 8.30 18.09 -32.52
CA ASP A 223 8.72 16.95 -33.34
C ASP A 223 8.29 15.64 -32.68
N GLY A 224 7.85 14.69 -33.49
CA GLY A 224 7.42 13.37 -33.04
C GLY A 224 5.90 13.20 -32.94
N TYR A 225 5.51 12.13 -32.25
CA TYR A 225 4.13 11.68 -32.13
C TYR A 225 4.00 10.79 -30.89
N LEU A 226 2.76 10.59 -30.45
CA LEU A 226 2.42 9.60 -29.42
C LEU A 226 1.52 8.54 -30.04
N ASP A 227 1.91 7.27 -29.98
CA ASP A 227 1.04 6.18 -30.40
C ASP A 227 0.03 5.84 -29.29
N VAL A 228 -1.13 5.31 -29.66
CA VAL A 228 -2.20 5.02 -28.70
C VAL A 228 -2.92 3.73 -29.04
N PHE A 229 -3.21 2.96 -27.99
CA PHE A 229 -4.10 1.81 -28.04
C PHE A 229 -5.40 2.16 -27.33
N PHE A 230 -6.53 1.78 -27.95
CA PHE A 230 -7.83 1.84 -27.30
C PHE A 230 -8.22 0.45 -26.84
N TYR A 231 -8.54 0.28 -25.56
CA TYR A 231 -8.99 -1.02 -25.06
C TYR A 231 -10.43 -1.30 -25.49
N ASN A 232 -10.80 -2.59 -25.49
CA ASN A 232 -12.16 -3.03 -25.78
C ASN A 232 -13.09 -2.66 -24.63
N PRO A 233 -14.11 -1.80 -24.85
CA PRO A 233 -14.88 -1.22 -23.75
C PRO A 233 -15.83 -2.22 -23.10
N TRP A 234 -16.44 -3.12 -23.88
CA TRP A 234 -17.37 -4.11 -23.32
C TRP A 234 -16.65 -5.25 -22.60
N LEU A 235 -15.51 -5.73 -23.12
CA LEU A 235 -14.71 -6.74 -22.42
C LEU A 235 -14.15 -6.20 -21.10
N SER A 236 -13.61 -4.98 -21.13
CA SER A 236 -13.02 -4.35 -19.95
C SER A 236 -14.07 -4.08 -18.88
N SER A 237 -15.27 -3.62 -19.27
CA SER A 237 -16.41 -3.48 -18.36
C SER A 237 -16.85 -4.84 -17.80
N ALA A 238 -16.93 -5.88 -18.62
CA ALA A 238 -17.39 -7.20 -18.19
C ALA A 238 -16.43 -7.86 -17.18
N VAL A 239 -15.13 -7.60 -17.26
CA VAL A 239 -14.17 -8.04 -16.24
C VAL A 239 -14.49 -7.44 -14.87
N GLY A 240 -14.84 -6.14 -14.81
CA GLY A 240 -15.15 -5.46 -13.56
C GLY A 240 -16.56 -5.71 -13.00
N PHE A 241 -17.55 -6.02 -13.86
CA PHE A 241 -18.97 -5.99 -13.48
C PHE A 241 -19.78 -7.25 -13.82
N GLU A 242 -19.25 -8.18 -14.63
CA GLU A 242 -19.98 -9.39 -15.08
C GLU A 242 -19.35 -10.70 -14.58
N HIS A 243 -18.48 -10.65 -13.56
CA HIS A 243 -17.85 -11.82 -12.93
C HIS A 243 -17.09 -12.75 -13.90
N LEU A 244 -16.53 -12.21 -15.00
CA LEU A 244 -15.78 -13.01 -15.99
C LEU A 244 -14.59 -13.76 -15.38
N LEU A 245 -14.01 -13.24 -14.30
CA LEU A 245 -12.83 -13.82 -13.66
C LEU A 245 -13.14 -15.06 -12.79
N ARG A 246 -14.39 -15.55 -12.75
CA ARG A 246 -14.74 -16.80 -12.06
C ARG A 246 -14.44 -18.07 -12.86
N ASP A 247 -14.37 -17.96 -14.19
CA ASP A 247 -14.16 -19.11 -15.07
C ASP A 247 -13.30 -18.72 -16.29
N ALA A 248 -12.14 -19.35 -16.40
CA ALA A 248 -11.17 -19.06 -17.45
C ALA A 248 -11.66 -19.46 -18.85
N GLY A 249 -12.55 -20.47 -18.95
CA GLY A 249 -13.16 -20.87 -20.22
C GLY A 249 -14.09 -19.80 -20.77
N THR A 250 -15.01 -19.33 -19.93
CA THR A 250 -15.92 -18.21 -20.22
C THR A 250 -15.14 -16.96 -20.59
N PHE A 251 -14.10 -16.63 -19.82
CA PHE A 251 -13.28 -15.46 -20.09
C PHE A 251 -12.55 -15.57 -21.45
N GLY A 252 -11.94 -16.73 -21.71
CA GLY A 252 -11.25 -17.00 -22.98
C GLY A 252 -12.17 -16.91 -24.19
N HIS A 253 -13.35 -17.54 -24.15
CA HIS A 253 -14.35 -17.43 -25.23
C HIS A 253 -14.85 -16.00 -25.43
N ARG A 254 -14.92 -15.21 -24.36
CA ARG A 254 -15.29 -13.79 -24.49
C ARG A 254 -14.20 -13.01 -25.23
N ILE A 255 -12.92 -13.29 -24.98
CA ILE A 255 -11.80 -12.71 -25.75
C ILE A 255 -11.90 -13.12 -27.23
N GLU A 256 -12.16 -14.40 -27.52
CA GLU A 256 -12.36 -14.90 -28.89
C GLU A 256 -13.48 -14.17 -29.62
N SER A 257 -14.58 -13.86 -28.93
CA SER A 257 -15.72 -13.13 -29.52
C SER A 257 -15.41 -11.70 -29.96
N ALA A 258 -14.29 -11.12 -29.52
CA ALA A 258 -13.84 -9.78 -29.91
C ALA A 258 -12.81 -9.79 -31.06
N TRP A 259 -12.51 -10.96 -31.63
CA TRP A 259 -11.59 -11.13 -32.76
C TRP A 259 -12.33 -11.60 -34.01
N ASP A 260 -12.06 -10.98 -35.16
CA ASP A 260 -12.67 -11.37 -36.44
C ASP A 260 -11.73 -12.27 -37.26
N ALA A 261 -12.06 -13.56 -37.34
CA ALA A 261 -11.30 -14.57 -38.10
C ALA A 261 -11.29 -14.37 -39.64
N ASN A 262 -12.14 -13.48 -40.16
CA ASN A 262 -12.25 -13.18 -41.58
C ASN A 262 -11.39 -11.97 -42.00
N ARG A 263 -10.89 -11.18 -41.06
CA ARG A 263 -9.98 -10.07 -41.37
C ARG A 263 -8.57 -10.58 -41.68
N SER A 264 -7.98 -10.05 -42.76
CA SER A 264 -6.59 -10.30 -43.12
C SER A 264 -5.61 -9.46 -42.30
N ASP A 265 -6.03 -8.27 -41.86
CA ASP A 265 -5.21 -7.40 -41.01
C ASP A 265 -4.99 -8.01 -39.62
N PRO A 266 -3.79 -7.83 -39.03
CA PRO A 266 -3.52 -8.24 -37.65
C PRO A 266 -4.41 -7.48 -36.68
N GLN A 267 -4.89 -8.17 -35.64
CA GLN A 267 -5.80 -7.63 -34.63
C GLN A 267 -5.24 -7.89 -33.23
N LEU A 268 -5.33 -6.89 -32.35
CA LEU A 268 -5.03 -7.01 -30.93
C LEU A 268 -6.33 -6.85 -30.12
N VAL A 269 -6.78 -7.92 -29.46
CA VAL A 269 -7.85 -7.79 -28.46
C VAL A 269 -7.25 -7.24 -27.18
N SER A 270 -7.46 -5.95 -26.92
CA SER A 270 -6.95 -5.23 -25.75
C SER A 270 -8.02 -5.13 -24.65
N ILE A 271 -7.65 -5.46 -23.42
CA ILE A 271 -8.45 -5.27 -22.21
C ILE A 271 -7.68 -4.33 -21.29
N GLY A 272 -8.35 -3.35 -20.67
CA GLY A 272 -7.74 -2.44 -19.71
C GLY A 272 -8.63 -2.25 -18.49
N THR A 273 -8.15 -2.65 -17.31
CA THR A 273 -8.91 -2.60 -16.05
C THR A 273 -8.01 -2.24 -14.88
N ASP A 274 -8.62 -1.88 -13.75
CA ASP A 274 -7.93 -1.88 -12.46
C ASP A 274 -7.43 -3.30 -12.17
N GLY A 275 -6.15 -3.39 -11.79
CA GLY A 275 -5.45 -4.65 -11.57
C GLY A 275 -5.97 -5.40 -10.36
N GLU A 276 -6.54 -4.68 -9.40
CA GLU A 276 -7.21 -5.20 -8.21
C GLU A 276 -8.41 -6.11 -8.55
N SER A 277 -8.90 -6.09 -9.80
CA SER A 277 -9.89 -7.05 -10.31
C SER A 277 -9.40 -8.50 -10.23
N TYR A 278 -8.10 -8.73 -10.44
CA TYR A 278 -7.49 -10.06 -10.47
C TYR A 278 -7.15 -10.54 -9.05
N GLY A 279 -8.13 -10.56 -8.15
CA GLY A 279 -7.99 -11.10 -6.78
C GLY A 279 -8.78 -10.34 -5.72
N HIS A 280 -8.63 -9.01 -5.62
CA HIS A 280 -9.26 -8.24 -4.55
C HIS A 280 -10.75 -7.97 -4.79
N HIS A 281 -11.12 -7.48 -5.98
CA HIS A 281 -12.52 -7.24 -6.32
C HIS A 281 -13.24 -8.52 -6.75
N GLU A 282 -12.56 -9.44 -7.43
CA GLU A 282 -13.04 -10.80 -7.66
C GLU A 282 -12.07 -11.79 -7.00
N PRO A 283 -12.46 -12.39 -5.85
CA PRO A 283 -11.68 -13.41 -5.18
C PRO A 283 -11.22 -14.52 -6.13
N PHE A 284 -9.93 -14.85 -6.08
CA PHE A 284 -9.29 -15.86 -6.95
C PHE A 284 -9.26 -15.50 -8.45
N GLY A 285 -9.51 -14.24 -8.82
CA GLY A 285 -9.40 -13.79 -10.20
C GLY A 285 -7.97 -13.95 -10.79
N ASP A 286 -6.95 -13.95 -9.94
CA ASP A 286 -5.57 -14.30 -10.32
C ASP A 286 -5.46 -15.73 -10.87
N MET A 287 -6.18 -16.69 -10.26
CA MET A 287 -6.17 -18.09 -10.69
C MET A 287 -6.87 -18.29 -12.04
N CYS A 288 -7.93 -17.51 -12.30
CA CYS A 288 -8.57 -17.48 -13.61
C CYS A 288 -7.60 -16.96 -14.68
N ALA A 289 -6.88 -15.85 -14.42
CA ALA A 289 -5.86 -15.35 -15.32
C ALA A 289 -4.72 -16.37 -15.53
N ALA A 290 -4.26 -17.03 -14.46
CA ALA A 290 -3.25 -18.07 -14.52
C ALA A 290 -3.67 -19.22 -15.44
N TRP A 291 -4.90 -19.71 -15.30
CA TRP A 291 -5.44 -20.78 -16.14
C TRP A 291 -5.65 -20.32 -17.58
N LEU A 292 -6.13 -19.10 -17.80
CA LEU A 292 -6.31 -18.50 -19.13
C LEU A 292 -4.98 -18.52 -19.89
N TYR A 293 -3.92 -17.97 -19.32
CA TYR A 293 -2.62 -17.87 -19.99
C TYR A 293 -1.95 -19.23 -20.21
N ASN A 294 -2.03 -20.14 -19.23
CA ASN A 294 -1.21 -21.35 -19.24
C ASN A 294 -1.93 -22.59 -19.78
N LYS A 295 -3.27 -22.57 -19.86
CA LYS A 295 -4.07 -23.71 -20.33
C LYS A 295 -4.99 -23.34 -21.49
N PHE A 296 -5.90 -22.38 -21.27
CA PHE A 296 -6.93 -22.07 -22.26
C PHE A 296 -6.35 -21.47 -23.54
N ALA A 297 -5.50 -20.43 -23.43
CA ALA A 297 -4.95 -19.73 -24.60
C ALA A 297 -4.11 -20.66 -25.50
N PRO A 298 -3.17 -21.48 -24.97
CA PRO A 298 -2.45 -22.47 -25.77
C PRO A 298 -3.35 -23.50 -26.46
N GLN A 299 -4.40 -23.97 -25.77
CA GLN A 299 -5.35 -24.96 -26.32
C GLN A 299 -6.19 -24.40 -27.47
N ASN A 300 -6.37 -23.07 -27.53
CA ASN A 300 -7.22 -22.39 -28.51
C ASN A 300 -6.43 -21.50 -29.50
N ASN A 301 -5.10 -21.68 -29.61
CA ASN A 301 -4.23 -20.89 -30.51
C ASN A 301 -4.31 -19.37 -30.30
N MET A 302 -4.53 -18.93 -29.06
CA MET A 302 -4.50 -17.52 -28.67
C MET A 302 -3.09 -17.14 -28.20
N VAL A 303 -2.61 -15.96 -28.62
CA VAL A 303 -1.23 -15.53 -28.36
C VAL A 303 -1.23 -14.30 -27.45
N PRO A 304 -0.86 -14.44 -26.15
CA PRO A 304 -0.73 -13.30 -25.25
C PRO A 304 0.52 -12.49 -25.58
N VAL A 305 0.35 -11.22 -25.92
CA VAL A 305 1.41 -10.26 -26.28
C VAL A 305 1.31 -8.99 -25.44
N ASN A 306 2.37 -8.19 -25.43
CA ASN A 306 2.32 -6.83 -24.91
C ASN A 306 2.18 -5.80 -26.04
N TYR A 307 1.79 -4.59 -25.67
CA TYR A 307 1.56 -3.49 -26.60
C TYR A 307 2.81 -3.08 -27.36
N GLY A 308 3.99 -3.05 -26.70
CA GLY A 308 5.27 -2.66 -27.31
C GLY A 308 5.64 -3.58 -28.47
N TRP A 309 5.60 -4.90 -28.23
CA TRP A 309 5.86 -5.90 -29.27
C TRP A 309 4.84 -5.82 -30.43
N PHE A 310 3.55 -5.64 -30.11
CA PHE A 310 2.53 -5.50 -31.14
C PHE A 310 2.74 -4.22 -31.98
N LEU A 311 3.11 -3.12 -31.33
CA LEU A 311 3.38 -1.84 -31.98
C LEU A 311 4.58 -1.92 -32.93
N GLU A 312 5.67 -2.58 -32.53
CA GLU A 312 6.84 -2.80 -33.38
C GLU A 312 6.47 -3.61 -34.63
N LYS A 313 5.75 -4.72 -34.44
CA LYS A 313 5.39 -5.63 -35.54
C LYS A 313 4.32 -5.05 -36.47
N PHE A 314 3.40 -4.26 -35.92
CA PHE A 314 2.22 -3.75 -36.62
C PHE A 314 2.00 -2.26 -36.33
N PRO A 315 2.86 -1.37 -36.89
CA PRO A 315 2.78 0.06 -36.61
C PRO A 315 1.45 0.68 -37.09
N PRO A 316 1.02 1.81 -36.49
CA PRO A 316 -0.23 2.46 -36.85
C PRO A 316 -0.27 2.82 -38.34
N LYS A 317 -1.45 2.72 -38.94
CA LYS A 317 -1.74 3.20 -40.31
C LYS A 317 -2.68 4.41 -40.31
N HIS A 318 -3.12 4.83 -39.12
CA HIS A 318 -4.16 5.83 -38.91
C HIS A 318 -3.71 6.83 -37.85
N GLU A 319 -4.09 8.08 -38.04
CA GLU A 319 -4.02 9.10 -37.00
C GLU A 319 -5.39 9.31 -36.36
N VAL A 320 -5.39 9.76 -35.11
CA VAL A 320 -6.58 10.03 -34.30
C VAL A 320 -6.47 11.39 -33.63
N GLU A 321 -7.58 12.12 -33.59
CA GLU A 321 -7.77 13.28 -32.73
C GLU A 321 -8.57 12.89 -31.49
N LEU A 322 -8.15 13.37 -30.33
CA LEU A 322 -8.80 13.12 -29.05
C LEU A 322 -9.84 14.19 -28.74
N LYS A 323 -10.87 13.80 -28.00
CA LYS A 323 -11.85 14.75 -27.46
C LYS A 323 -11.19 15.70 -26.47
N ASN A 324 -11.57 16.98 -26.56
CA ASN A 324 -11.11 18.01 -25.64
C ASN A 324 -12.31 18.74 -25.02
N PHE A 325 -12.92 18.12 -24.01
CA PHE A 325 -14.09 18.67 -23.35
C PHE A 325 -13.73 19.97 -22.62
N TYR A 326 -14.50 21.04 -22.88
CA TYR A 326 -14.30 22.36 -22.28
C TYR A 326 -12.89 22.96 -22.44
N GLY A 327 -12.08 22.45 -23.39
CA GLY A 327 -10.70 22.85 -23.57
C GLY A 327 -9.70 22.26 -22.57
N GLU A 328 -10.16 21.35 -21.70
CA GLU A 328 -9.35 20.82 -20.60
C GLU A 328 -8.74 19.46 -20.92
N GLY A 329 -9.53 18.53 -21.49
CA GLY A 329 -9.11 17.17 -21.81
C GLY A 329 -10.25 16.15 -21.74
N CYS A 330 -9.89 14.87 -21.68
CA CYS A 330 -10.82 13.75 -21.50
C CYS A 330 -10.24 12.66 -20.58
N ALA A 331 -11.08 11.78 -20.04
CA ALA A 331 -10.70 10.65 -19.17
C ALA A 331 -11.67 9.47 -19.36
N TRP A 332 -11.28 8.25 -18.98
CA TRP A 332 -12.11 7.05 -19.16
C TRP A 332 -13.34 6.98 -18.23
N SER A 333 -13.25 7.58 -17.05
CA SER A 333 -14.18 7.39 -15.93
C SER A 333 -15.09 8.60 -15.73
N CYS A 334 -15.08 9.56 -16.66
CA CYS A 334 -15.94 10.73 -16.65
C CYS A 334 -16.42 11.07 -18.07
N ALA A 335 -17.73 10.96 -18.30
CA ALA A 335 -18.37 11.35 -19.56
C ALA A 335 -18.28 12.87 -19.86
N HIS A 336 -17.86 13.67 -18.87
CA HIS A 336 -17.77 15.13 -18.93
C HIS A 336 -16.31 15.62 -18.93
N GLY A 337 -15.42 14.86 -19.59
CA GLY A 337 -14.00 15.16 -19.67
C GLY A 337 -13.26 14.87 -18.38
N VAL A 338 -12.71 15.92 -17.74
CA VAL A 338 -12.06 15.83 -16.43
C VAL A 338 -12.90 16.45 -15.30
N GLY A 339 -14.19 16.69 -15.55
CA GLY A 339 -15.09 17.35 -14.60
C GLY A 339 -15.20 16.66 -13.25
N ARG A 340 -15.09 15.32 -13.21
CA ARG A 340 -15.15 14.54 -11.95
C ARG A 340 -14.17 15.06 -10.90
N TRP A 341 -13.01 15.61 -11.27
CA TRP A 341 -11.97 15.98 -10.32
C TRP A 341 -11.92 17.46 -9.97
N TYR A 342 -12.90 18.26 -10.39
CA TYR A 342 -12.95 19.66 -9.97
C TYR A 342 -14.35 20.31 -9.93
N ARG A 343 -15.41 19.66 -10.43
CA ARG A 343 -16.77 20.24 -10.38
C ARG A 343 -17.85 19.20 -10.15
N ASP A 344 -19.05 19.70 -9.86
CA ASP A 344 -20.26 18.89 -9.86
C ASP A 344 -20.73 18.61 -11.29
N CYS A 345 -20.11 17.61 -11.92
CA CYS A 345 -20.51 17.15 -13.26
C CYS A 345 -21.57 16.04 -13.20
N GLY A 346 -22.18 15.77 -12.05
CA GLY A 346 -23.16 14.70 -11.85
C GLY A 346 -22.57 13.28 -11.77
N CYS A 347 -21.26 13.09 -11.99
CA CYS A 347 -20.62 11.79 -11.82
C CYS A 347 -20.39 11.48 -10.33
N SER A 348 -20.99 10.40 -9.84
CA SER A 348 -20.88 9.87 -8.48
C SER A 348 -20.59 8.36 -8.49
N THR A 349 -20.06 7.85 -7.39
CA THR A 349 -19.69 6.44 -7.18
C THR A 349 -20.09 6.01 -5.76
N GLY A 350 -21.35 5.61 -5.55
CA GLY A 350 -21.93 5.30 -4.23
C GLY A 350 -22.74 6.46 -3.62
N GLY A 351 -23.13 6.34 -2.35
CA GLY A 351 -23.84 7.40 -1.61
C GLY A 351 -25.35 7.43 -1.82
N GLY A 352 -26.03 8.31 -1.07
CA GLY A 352 -27.48 8.47 -1.13
C GLY A 352 -27.97 9.32 -2.31
N ALA A 353 -29.22 9.14 -2.73
CA ALA A 353 -29.81 9.83 -3.90
C ALA A 353 -29.79 11.37 -3.82
N ASN A 354 -29.72 11.95 -2.61
CA ASN A 354 -29.71 13.40 -2.38
C ASN A 354 -28.29 13.99 -2.28
N TRP A 355 -27.25 13.19 -2.51
CA TRP A 355 -25.86 13.63 -2.44
C TRP A 355 -25.43 14.33 -3.74
N ASN A 356 -24.53 15.30 -3.63
CA ASN A 356 -24.02 16.06 -4.79
C ASN A 356 -22.51 16.28 -4.70
N GLN A 357 -21.89 16.72 -5.79
CA GLN A 357 -20.44 16.84 -5.90
C GLN A 357 -19.94 18.29 -5.91
N LYS A 358 -20.74 19.23 -5.38
CA LYS A 358 -20.39 20.67 -5.35
C LYS A 358 -19.15 20.97 -4.50
N TRP A 359 -18.83 20.11 -3.53
CA TRP A 359 -17.65 20.24 -2.66
C TRP A 359 -16.31 20.12 -3.41
N ARG A 360 -16.29 19.47 -4.59
CA ARG A 360 -15.08 19.20 -5.37
C ARG A 360 -14.35 20.46 -5.83
N GLY A 361 -15.13 21.48 -6.22
CA GLY A 361 -14.59 22.77 -6.68
C GLY A 361 -13.87 23.52 -5.56
N PRO A 362 -14.54 23.84 -4.44
CA PRO A 362 -13.89 24.50 -3.32
C PRO A 362 -12.66 23.76 -2.77
N LEU A 363 -12.68 22.42 -2.73
CA LEU A 363 -11.52 21.63 -2.34
C LEU A 363 -10.32 21.88 -3.28
N ARG A 364 -10.56 21.83 -4.58
CA ARG A 364 -9.51 22.04 -5.58
C ARG A 364 -9.01 23.48 -5.61
N ASP A 365 -9.90 24.45 -5.47
CA ASP A 365 -9.55 25.86 -5.37
C ASP A 365 -8.62 26.11 -4.16
N ALA A 366 -8.90 25.48 -3.02
CA ALA A 366 -8.07 25.61 -1.82
C ALA A 366 -6.67 25.06 -2.06
N PHE A 367 -6.55 23.88 -2.67
CA PHE A 367 -5.25 23.29 -2.98
C PHE A 367 -4.49 24.06 -4.07
N ASN A 368 -5.19 24.62 -5.06
CA ASN A 368 -4.59 25.51 -6.06
C ASN A 368 -4.01 26.78 -5.41
N HIS A 369 -4.75 27.41 -4.49
CA HIS A 369 -4.26 28.58 -3.74
C HIS A 369 -3.01 28.25 -2.92
N LEU A 370 -3.02 27.13 -2.19
CA LEU A 370 -1.85 26.65 -1.46
C LEU A 370 -0.66 26.41 -2.39
N LYS A 371 -0.90 25.77 -3.54
CA LYS A 371 0.13 25.44 -4.53
C LYS A 371 0.78 26.69 -5.10
N GLU A 372 0.00 27.71 -5.44
CA GLU A 372 0.51 28.98 -5.96
C GLU A 372 1.46 29.66 -4.95
N VAL A 373 1.04 29.75 -3.68
CA VAL A 373 1.86 30.31 -2.60
C VAL A 373 3.14 29.47 -2.41
N ALA A 374 3.01 28.14 -2.38
CA ALA A 374 4.11 27.21 -2.21
C ALA A 374 5.14 27.29 -3.36
N ASP A 375 4.68 27.41 -4.60
CA ASP A 375 5.53 27.50 -5.80
C ASP A 375 6.34 28.79 -5.81
N ASN A 376 5.69 29.92 -5.50
CA ASN A 376 6.35 31.22 -5.42
C ASN A 376 7.44 31.25 -4.34
N ILE A 377 7.14 30.69 -3.16
CA ILE A 377 8.11 30.58 -2.06
C ILE A 377 9.23 29.60 -2.41
N PHE A 378 8.89 28.47 -3.01
CA PHE A 378 9.87 27.46 -3.42
C PHE A 378 10.92 28.06 -4.35
N VAL A 379 10.51 28.69 -5.45
CA VAL A 379 11.45 29.31 -6.40
C VAL A 379 12.31 30.37 -5.69
N ARG A 380 11.65 31.33 -5.01
CA ARG A 380 12.34 32.45 -4.34
C ARG A 380 13.36 32.00 -3.29
N GLU A 381 13.04 30.99 -2.50
CA GLU A 381 13.88 30.55 -1.40
C GLU A 381 14.92 29.51 -1.80
N PHE A 382 14.61 28.65 -2.77
CA PHE A 382 15.49 27.58 -3.22
C PHE A 382 16.63 28.12 -4.10
N GLU A 383 16.38 29.15 -4.93
CA GLU A 383 17.43 29.82 -5.72
C GLU A 383 18.57 30.38 -4.86
N LYS A 384 18.28 30.77 -3.62
CA LYS A 384 19.27 31.32 -2.68
C LYS A 384 20.33 30.27 -2.33
N ILE A 385 19.93 29.01 -2.18
CA ILE A 385 20.77 27.91 -1.66
C ILE A 385 21.21 26.91 -2.74
N SER A 386 20.52 26.86 -3.89
CA SER A 386 20.78 25.90 -4.98
C SER A 386 21.76 26.43 -6.02
N LYS A 387 22.56 25.54 -6.60
CA LYS A 387 23.41 25.82 -7.78
C LYS A 387 22.74 25.45 -9.11
N ILE A 388 21.60 24.78 -9.07
CA ILE A 388 20.77 24.44 -10.23
C ILE A 388 19.41 25.13 -10.15
N ASP A 389 18.70 25.17 -11.28
CA ASP A 389 17.33 25.69 -11.37
C ASP A 389 16.40 24.98 -10.34
N PRO A 390 15.53 25.71 -9.61
CA PRO A 390 14.65 25.11 -8.61
C PRO A 390 13.73 24.03 -9.16
N TRP A 391 13.17 24.21 -10.36
CA TRP A 391 12.28 23.21 -10.95
C TRP A 391 13.06 21.96 -11.35
N GLU A 392 14.28 22.13 -11.85
CA GLU A 392 15.19 21.01 -12.10
C GLU A 392 15.57 20.28 -10.81
N ALA A 393 15.84 21.01 -9.72
CA ALA A 393 16.07 20.42 -8.40
C ALA A 393 14.86 19.61 -7.91
N ARG A 394 13.64 20.18 -8.02
CA ARG A 394 12.39 19.48 -7.69
C ARG A 394 12.21 18.22 -8.52
N ASN A 395 12.45 18.32 -9.83
CA ASN A 395 12.38 17.19 -10.76
C ASN A 395 13.38 16.08 -10.38
N ASN A 396 14.58 16.45 -9.93
CA ASN A 396 15.61 15.50 -9.48
C ASN A 396 15.36 14.92 -8.09
N TYR A 397 14.42 15.45 -7.32
CA TYR A 397 14.10 14.95 -5.98
C TYR A 397 13.55 13.51 -5.98
N ILE A 398 13.12 12.99 -7.14
CA ILE A 398 12.82 11.56 -7.33
C ILE A 398 13.96 10.65 -6.87
N GLN A 399 15.22 11.10 -7.01
CA GLN A 399 16.37 10.33 -6.56
C GLN A 399 16.35 10.06 -5.06
N VAL A 400 15.66 10.90 -4.27
CA VAL A 400 15.48 10.73 -2.83
C VAL A 400 14.20 9.94 -2.53
N ILE A 401 13.06 10.35 -3.11
CA ILE A 401 11.74 9.81 -2.72
C ILE A 401 11.44 8.41 -3.26
N VAL A 402 12.18 7.90 -4.24
CA VAL A 402 12.02 6.53 -4.77
C VAL A 402 12.47 5.45 -3.76
N ALA A 403 13.45 5.79 -2.93
CA ALA A 403 14.01 4.93 -1.89
C ALA A 403 14.39 5.79 -0.68
N PRO A 404 13.39 6.33 0.06
CA PRO A 404 13.62 7.26 1.15
C PRO A 404 14.39 6.64 2.32
N GLU A 405 14.44 5.32 2.42
CA GLU A 405 15.23 4.61 3.42
C GLU A 405 16.74 4.56 3.11
N ASP A 406 17.16 4.91 1.88
CA ASP A 406 18.57 4.98 1.49
C ASP A 406 19.12 6.41 1.65
N GLU A 407 19.66 6.66 2.84
CA GLU A 407 20.24 7.96 3.24
C GLU A 407 21.35 8.45 2.29
N SER A 408 22.09 7.53 1.64
CA SER A 408 23.19 7.90 0.74
C SER A 408 22.69 8.67 -0.49
N ARG A 409 21.46 8.37 -0.94
CA ARG A 409 20.85 9.06 -2.08
C ARG A 409 20.48 10.49 -1.74
N LYS A 410 19.98 10.72 -0.53
CA LYS A 410 19.68 12.06 0.00
C LYS A 410 20.96 12.88 0.11
N GLU A 411 22.02 12.30 0.69
CA GLU A 411 23.32 12.97 0.79
C GLU A 411 23.87 13.36 -0.58
N GLN A 412 23.86 12.42 -1.54
CA GLN A 412 24.35 12.66 -2.89
C GLN A 412 23.54 13.74 -3.61
N TYR A 413 22.20 13.66 -3.54
CA TYR A 413 21.30 14.67 -4.10
C TYR A 413 21.60 16.08 -3.56
N LEU A 414 21.76 16.21 -2.24
CA LEU A 414 22.07 17.50 -1.62
C LEU A 414 23.45 18.02 -2.05
N LYS A 415 24.48 17.17 -2.14
CA LYS A 415 25.81 17.54 -2.67
C LYS A 415 25.73 18.04 -4.11
N ASP A 416 24.88 17.42 -4.94
CA ASP A 416 24.69 17.77 -6.35
C ASP A 416 23.80 19.00 -6.57
N THR A 417 23.03 19.40 -5.56
CA THR A 417 22.03 20.47 -5.69
C THR A 417 22.45 21.77 -5.00
N LEU A 418 23.12 21.70 -3.84
CA LEU A 418 23.40 22.87 -3.01
C LEU A 418 24.70 23.59 -3.42
N LYS A 419 24.71 24.91 -3.16
CA LYS A 419 25.91 25.77 -3.24
C LYS A 419 26.90 25.45 -2.13
N ASP A 420 26.40 25.31 -0.90
CA ASP A 420 27.18 24.95 0.29
C ASP A 420 26.49 23.78 1.00
N TYR A 421 26.97 22.56 0.72
CA TYR A 421 26.45 21.34 1.33
C TYR A 421 26.85 21.21 2.81
N GLU A 422 27.97 21.79 3.21
CA GLU A 422 28.49 21.64 4.58
C GLU A 422 27.67 22.44 5.59
N LYS A 423 26.91 23.45 5.13
CA LYS A 423 26.01 24.26 5.96
C LYS A 423 24.73 23.49 6.32
N PRO A 424 24.52 23.08 7.60
CA PRO A 424 23.36 22.27 7.98
C PRO A 424 22.02 22.97 7.75
N GLU A 425 21.97 24.29 7.96
CA GLU A 425 20.78 25.11 7.75
C GLU A 425 20.31 25.08 6.29
N ASP A 426 21.25 25.07 5.33
CA ASP A 426 20.93 25.08 3.91
C ASP A 426 20.41 23.70 3.47
N ARG A 427 20.97 22.61 4.02
CA ARG A 427 20.43 21.25 3.85
C ARG A 427 19.00 21.15 4.39
N ALA A 428 18.78 21.60 5.63
CA ALA A 428 17.45 21.52 6.25
C ALA A 428 16.42 22.37 5.49
N LYS A 429 16.82 23.57 5.06
CA LYS A 429 15.99 24.45 4.24
C LYS A 429 15.64 23.81 2.89
N ALA A 430 16.60 23.15 2.23
CA ALA A 430 16.37 22.48 0.96
C ALA A 430 15.37 21.34 1.06
N ILE A 431 15.56 20.42 2.02
CA ILE A 431 14.64 19.31 2.22
C ILE A 431 13.26 19.83 2.61
N ARG A 432 13.15 20.80 3.53
CA ARG A 432 11.87 21.43 3.87
C ARG A 432 11.13 21.99 2.65
N LEU A 433 11.82 22.72 1.77
CA LEU A 433 11.25 23.31 0.55
C LEU A 433 10.80 22.23 -0.47
N LEU A 434 11.56 21.14 -0.59
CA LEU A 434 11.22 20.02 -1.47
C LEU A 434 10.04 19.20 -0.92
N GLU A 435 9.98 19.01 0.39
CA GLU A 435 8.88 18.34 1.09
C GLU A 435 7.58 19.15 1.00
N ILE A 436 7.64 20.50 1.06
CA ILE A 436 6.49 21.37 0.74
C ILE A 436 5.94 21.05 -0.65
N GLN A 437 6.82 21.04 -1.67
CA GLN A 437 6.43 20.74 -3.04
C GLN A 437 5.83 19.32 -3.18
N LYS A 438 6.45 18.32 -2.53
CA LYS A 438 5.94 16.94 -2.49
C LYS A 438 4.53 16.88 -1.90
N PHE A 439 4.31 17.45 -0.72
CA PHE A 439 3.01 17.39 -0.05
C PHE A 439 1.93 18.19 -0.78
N CYS A 440 2.28 19.32 -1.42
CA CYS A 440 1.36 20.00 -2.31
C CYS A 440 0.96 19.10 -3.50
N LEU A 441 1.90 18.40 -4.14
CA LEU A 441 1.58 17.45 -5.21
C LEU A 441 0.71 16.29 -4.70
N PHE A 442 1.00 15.76 -3.52
CA PHE A 442 0.25 14.65 -2.90
C PHE A 442 -1.20 15.03 -2.57
N SER A 443 -1.47 16.30 -2.27
CA SER A 443 -2.84 16.80 -2.09
C SER A 443 -3.71 16.71 -3.36
N PHE A 444 -3.10 16.55 -4.54
CA PHE A 444 -3.80 16.42 -5.83
C PHE A 444 -4.01 14.97 -6.30
N THR A 445 -3.77 13.98 -5.43
CA THR A 445 -4.06 12.58 -5.72
C THR A 445 -5.53 12.38 -6.11
N SER A 446 -5.80 11.80 -7.28
CA SER A 446 -7.14 11.81 -7.89
C SER A 446 -8.24 11.17 -7.03
N CYS A 447 -7.89 10.17 -6.20
CA CYS A 447 -8.81 9.45 -5.32
C CYS A 447 -9.58 10.38 -4.38
N GLY A 448 -8.98 11.51 -3.98
CA GLY A 448 -9.62 12.51 -3.12
C GLY A 448 -10.87 13.16 -3.73
N TRP A 449 -11.11 13.03 -5.04
CA TRP A 449 -12.31 13.51 -5.71
C TRP A 449 -13.19 12.40 -6.31
N PHE A 450 -12.74 11.14 -6.29
CA PHE A 450 -13.40 10.08 -7.06
C PHE A 450 -14.75 9.66 -6.47
N PHE A 451 -14.80 9.56 -5.14
CA PHE A 451 -15.98 9.15 -4.36
C PHE A 451 -16.92 10.34 -4.08
N ASN A 452 -17.87 10.16 -3.14
CA ASN A 452 -19.03 11.05 -3.04
C ASN A 452 -18.96 12.09 -1.95
N ASP A 453 -18.04 12.02 -0.99
CA ASP A 453 -18.02 12.91 0.15
C ASP A 453 -16.61 13.42 0.46
N ILE A 454 -16.52 14.71 0.81
CA ILE A 454 -15.30 15.36 1.30
C ILE A 454 -14.86 14.83 2.69
N GLU A 455 -15.78 14.21 3.43
CA GLU A 455 -15.49 13.52 4.70
C GLU A 455 -14.83 12.14 4.50
N GLY A 456 -14.75 11.65 3.25
CA GLY A 456 -14.14 10.37 2.93
C GLY A 456 -12.65 10.29 3.28
N LEU A 457 -12.16 9.06 3.45
CA LEU A 457 -10.77 8.78 3.81
C LEU A 457 -9.77 9.45 2.85
N GLU A 458 -10.05 9.40 1.55
CA GLU A 458 -9.18 9.93 0.50
C GLU A 458 -9.13 11.47 0.49
N PRO A 459 -10.26 12.22 0.45
CA PRO A 459 -10.19 13.68 0.56
C PRO A 459 -9.58 14.16 1.88
N VAL A 460 -9.87 13.49 3.01
CA VAL A 460 -9.24 13.80 4.31
C VAL A 460 -7.72 13.59 4.25
N GLN A 461 -7.25 12.51 3.63
CA GLN A 461 -5.82 12.28 3.47
C GLN A 461 -5.16 13.37 2.60
N ASN A 462 -5.79 13.80 1.51
CA ASN A 462 -5.31 14.93 0.73
C ASN A 462 -5.25 16.23 1.55
N MET A 463 -6.24 16.48 2.42
CA MET A 463 -6.23 17.60 3.36
C MET A 463 -5.11 17.51 4.40
N ARG A 464 -4.77 16.30 4.88
CA ARG A 464 -3.60 16.09 5.77
C ARG A 464 -2.28 16.47 5.08
N TYR A 465 -2.11 16.11 3.80
CA TYR A 465 -0.93 16.55 3.03
C TYR A 465 -0.89 18.07 2.87
N ALA A 466 -2.03 18.70 2.54
CA ALA A 466 -2.12 20.16 2.46
C ALA A 466 -1.77 20.84 3.80
N LEU A 467 -2.29 20.30 4.91
CA LEU A 467 -1.96 20.78 6.26
C LEU A 467 -0.47 20.70 6.55
N ARG A 468 0.18 19.58 6.20
CA ARG A 468 1.62 19.42 6.41
C ARG A 468 2.43 20.43 5.58
N ALA A 469 2.06 20.65 4.32
CA ALA A 469 2.70 21.66 3.49
C ALA A 469 2.57 23.07 4.11
N MET A 470 1.39 23.44 4.62
CA MET A 470 1.16 24.72 5.28
C MET A 470 2.01 24.91 6.54
N GLN A 471 2.19 23.85 7.33
CA GLN A 471 3.06 23.90 8.52
C GLN A 471 4.52 24.10 8.14
N LEU A 472 5.01 23.37 7.13
CA LEU A 472 6.39 23.50 6.64
C LEU A 472 6.65 24.86 5.98
N LEU A 473 5.62 25.51 5.43
CA LEU A 473 5.73 26.85 4.83
C LEU A 473 5.90 27.95 5.87
N LYS A 474 5.44 27.75 7.10
CA LYS A 474 5.36 28.80 8.15
C LYS A 474 6.66 29.61 8.33
N PRO A 475 7.88 29.02 8.34
CA PRO A 475 9.12 29.78 8.50
C PRO A 475 9.45 30.75 7.33
N PHE A 476 8.81 30.59 6.18
CA PHE A 476 9.03 31.41 4.98
C PHE A 476 7.94 32.47 4.75
N LEU A 477 6.90 32.45 5.57
CA LEU A 477 5.78 33.38 5.52
C LEU A 477 6.06 34.62 6.39
N PRO A 478 5.53 35.80 6.01
CA PRO A 478 5.62 36.99 6.85
C PRO A 478 5.02 36.77 8.24
N MET A 479 5.53 37.50 9.24
CA MET A 479 4.93 37.49 10.57
C MET A 479 3.47 37.99 10.49
N GLY A 480 2.53 37.20 11.02
CA GLY A 480 1.09 37.51 10.97
C GLY A 480 0.38 37.06 9.69
N ASP A 481 1.03 36.24 8.85
CA ASP A 481 0.40 35.59 7.70
C ASP A 481 -0.89 34.82 8.07
N ASN A 482 -1.85 34.82 7.14
CA ASN A 482 -3.19 34.29 7.27
C ASN A 482 -3.48 33.12 6.31
N LEU A 483 -2.46 32.48 5.71
CA LEU A 483 -2.61 31.41 4.71
C LEU A 483 -3.57 30.32 5.19
N LYS A 484 -3.44 29.87 6.44
CA LYS A 484 -4.38 28.86 7.00
C LYS A 484 -5.81 29.35 7.00
N SER A 485 -6.05 30.58 7.40
CA SER A 485 -7.38 31.17 7.41
C SER A 485 -7.95 31.35 5.99
N GLU A 486 -7.11 31.71 5.02
CA GLU A 486 -7.52 31.80 3.60
C GLU A 486 -7.93 30.45 3.04
N ILE A 487 -7.14 29.41 3.30
CA ILE A 487 -7.46 28.04 2.89
C ILE A 487 -8.77 27.56 3.51
N LEU A 488 -8.95 27.76 4.82
CA LEU A 488 -10.20 27.41 5.50
C LEU A 488 -11.39 28.22 4.96
N TYR A 489 -11.21 29.49 4.63
CA TYR A 489 -12.26 30.30 4.01
C TYR A 489 -12.70 29.74 2.65
N ILE A 490 -11.75 29.30 1.82
CA ILE A 490 -12.05 28.67 0.54
C ILE A 490 -12.77 27.33 0.75
N LEU A 491 -12.30 26.51 1.69
CA LEU A 491 -12.89 25.20 2.04
C LEU A 491 -14.30 25.33 2.63
N ALA A 492 -14.59 26.40 3.38
CA ALA A 492 -15.91 26.64 3.96
C ALA A 492 -17.04 26.78 2.91
N ARG A 493 -16.69 26.98 1.62
CA ARG A 493 -17.65 26.97 0.51
C ARG A 493 -18.10 25.56 0.11
N ALA A 494 -17.36 24.51 0.50
CA ALA A 494 -17.79 23.12 0.35
C ALA A 494 -18.81 22.75 1.44
N THR A 495 -19.71 21.83 1.13
CA THR A 495 -20.61 21.19 2.10
C THR A 495 -20.50 19.68 1.93
N SER A 496 -20.27 18.97 3.03
CA SER A 496 -20.23 17.52 3.05
C SER A 496 -21.61 16.90 2.82
N ASN A 497 -21.64 15.65 2.38
CA ASN A 497 -22.91 14.97 2.11
C ASN A 497 -23.47 14.24 3.33
N GLU A 498 -22.63 13.65 4.17
CA GLU A 498 -22.98 12.87 5.35
C GLU A 498 -23.52 13.78 6.46
N HIS A 499 -22.66 14.62 7.06
CA HIS A 499 -23.02 15.43 8.23
C HIS A 499 -23.43 16.87 7.91
N LYS A 500 -23.38 17.27 6.63
CA LYS A 500 -23.68 18.65 6.16
C LYS A 500 -22.80 19.72 6.80
N TRP A 501 -21.58 19.36 7.19
CA TRP A 501 -20.57 20.28 7.64
C TRP A 501 -19.97 21.06 6.48
N ASN A 502 -19.50 22.26 6.74
CA ASN A 502 -18.68 22.96 5.75
C ASN A 502 -17.28 22.34 5.68
N GLY A 503 -16.56 22.56 4.57
CA GLY A 503 -15.24 21.94 4.37
C GLY A 503 -14.18 22.35 5.41
N ALA A 504 -14.29 23.53 6.04
CA ALA A 504 -13.38 23.93 7.10
C ALA A 504 -13.61 23.15 8.41
N GLU A 505 -14.87 22.83 8.72
CA GLU A 505 -15.21 21.96 9.84
C GLU A 505 -14.67 20.53 9.61
N VAL A 506 -14.83 19.99 8.40
CA VAL A 506 -14.27 18.69 8.01
C VAL A 506 -12.75 18.69 8.16
N PHE A 507 -12.07 19.73 7.65
CA PHE A 507 -10.63 19.88 7.79
C PHE A 507 -10.19 19.90 9.26
N THR A 508 -10.85 20.69 10.09
CA THR A 508 -10.50 20.83 11.52
C THR A 508 -10.79 19.57 12.33
N LYS A 509 -11.83 18.80 11.97
CA LYS A 509 -12.22 17.59 12.70
C LYS A 509 -11.43 16.35 12.29
N TYR A 510 -11.06 16.23 11.02
CA TYR A 510 -10.52 14.99 10.46
C TYR A 510 -9.10 15.11 9.90
N ALA A 511 -8.71 16.27 9.35
CA ALA A 511 -7.35 16.47 8.86
C ALA A 511 -6.43 16.99 9.97
N GLU A 512 -6.92 17.91 10.81
CA GLU A 512 -6.24 18.34 12.03
C GLU A 512 -6.47 17.33 13.15
N GLU A 513 -5.42 16.66 13.58
CA GLU A 513 -5.51 15.78 14.74
C GLU A 513 -5.63 16.59 16.03
N ASN A 514 -6.60 16.24 16.88
CA ASN A 514 -6.74 16.83 18.22
C ASN A 514 -5.44 16.77 19.05
N VAL A 515 -4.66 15.70 18.84
CA VAL A 515 -3.32 15.54 19.40
C VAL A 515 -2.38 15.26 18.23
N PRO A 516 -1.39 16.12 17.95
CA PRO A 516 -0.47 15.92 16.82
C PRO A 516 0.26 14.58 16.88
N SER A 517 0.58 13.99 15.73
CA SER A 517 1.16 12.65 15.66
C SER A 517 2.52 12.53 16.37
N VAL A 518 3.38 13.56 16.25
CA VAL A 518 4.66 13.63 16.98
C VAL A 518 4.44 13.65 18.50
N ILE A 519 3.42 14.38 18.98
CA ILE A 519 3.05 14.44 20.40
C ILE A 519 2.57 13.07 20.90
N LYS A 520 1.80 12.33 20.10
CA LYS A 520 1.42 10.94 20.44
C LYS A 520 2.62 10.02 20.55
N GLN A 521 3.61 10.14 19.66
CA GLN A 521 4.85 9.35 19.73
C GLN A 521 5.71 9.72 20.96
N MET A 522 5.79 11.01 21.31
CA MET A 522 6.44 11.47 22.52
C MET A 522 5.72 10.95 23.78
N ALA A 523 4.39 10.94 23.78
CA ALA A 523 3.57 10.35 24.84
C ALA A 523 3.79 8.83 24.97
N GLU A 524 3.89 8.10 23.86
CA GLU A 524 4.26 6.67 23.85
C GLU A 524 5.60 6.46 24.57
N ARG A 525 6.62 7.27 24.28
CA ARG A 525 7.92 7.15 24.96
C ARG A 525 7.81 7.38 26.46
N ALA A 526 7.02 8.37 26.88
CA ALA A 526 6.78 8.59 28.29
C ALA A 526 6.10 7.37 28.95
N ALA A 527 5.12 6.75 28.27
CA ALA A 527 4.45 5.55 28.75
C ALA A 527 5.40 4.34 28.86
N ILE A 528 6.28 4.13 27.89
CA ILE A 528 7.30 3.06 27.93
C ILE A 528 8.19 3.20 29.17
N TYR A 529 8.65 4.42 29.49
CA TYR A 529 9.40 4.70 30.72
C TYR A 529 8.59 4.43 31.99
N HIS A 530 7.31 4.80 31.99
CA HIS A 530 6.45 4.60 33.14
C HIS A 530 6.16 3.12 33.43
N LEU A 531 6.08 2.31 32.37
CA LEU A 531 5.81 0.88 32.42
C LEU A 531 7.09 0.04 32.54
N GLU A 532 8.26 0.67 32.59
CA GLU A 532 9.58 0.00 32.68
C GLU A 532 9.83 -0.96 31.49
N LEU A 533 9.41 -0.58 30.29
CA LEU A 533 9.46 -1.41 29.07
C LEU A 533 10.65 -1.06 28.15
N GLU A 534 11.72 -0.47 28.68
CA GLU A 534 12.81 0.09 27.87
C GLU A 534 13.76 -0.95 27.27
N GLU A 535 14.01 -2.08 27.95
CA GLU A 535 15.06 -3.05 27.59
C GLU A 535 14.85 -3.66 26.20
N ASP A 536 13.61 -3.95 25.82
CA ASP A 536 13.26 -4.60 24.55
C ASP A 536 12.59 -3.64 23.53
N TYR A 537 12.61 -2.33 23.78
CA TYR A 537 11.94 -1.34 22.91
C TYR A 537 12.69 -1.11 21.57
N LEU A 538 12.53 -2.06 20.66
CA LEU A 538 13.11 -2.08 19.31
C LEU A 538 12.32 -1.18 18.33
N ASN A 539 12.98 -0.77 17.24
CA ASN A 539 12.43 0.07 16.16
C ASN A 539 11.88 1.41 16.63
N LYS A 540 12.60 2.02 17.57
CA LYS A 540 12.29 3.32 18.13
C LYS A 540 12.63 4.42 17.13
N ASP A 541 11.71 5.37 16.90
CA ASP A 541 12.01 6.58 16.11
C ASP A 541 13.25 7.26 16.70
N SER A 542 14.33 7.31 15.92
CA SER A 542 15.64 7.83 16.35
C SER A 542 15.61 9.33 16.59
N ARG A 543 14.62 10.04 16.00
CA ARG A 543 14.39 11.48 16.22
C ARG A 543 13.84 11.77 17.61
N ILE A 544 13.28 10.78 18.30
CA ILE A 544 12.68 10.95 19.63
C ILE A 544 13.58 10.37 20.71
N THR A 545 14.04 11.24 21.61
CA THR A 545 14.73 10.86 22.84
C THR A 545 13.83 11.10 24.05
N ALA A 546 14.04 10.33 25.11
CA ALA A 546 13.28 10.47 26.35
C ALA A 546 14.20 10.19 27.55
N THR A 547 14.00 10.95 28.62
CA THR A 547 14.78 10.85 29.86
C THR A 547 13.85 11.02 31.05
N LYS A 548 13.91 10.08 32.00
CA LYS A 548 13.17 10.15 33.26
C LYS A 548 13.70 11.30 34.12
N ILE A 549 12.80 12.20 34.53
CA ILE A 549 13.09 13.30 35.45
C ILE A 549 12.95 12.81 36.89
N ALA A 550 11.79 12.27 37.22
CA ALA A 550 11.45 11.79 38.56
C ALA A 550 10.37 10.70 38.48
N SER A 551 10.27 9.87 39.51
CA SER A 551 9.19 8.88 39.63
C SER A 551 8.67 8.83 41.07
N ARG A 552 7.36 8.56 41.20
CA ARG A 552 6.65 8.26 42.44
C ARG A 552 5.74 7.06 42.21
N ARG A 553 5.16 6.51 43.27
CA ARG A 553 4.19 5.42 43.14
C ARG A 553 3.08 5.80 42.15
N ARG A 554 3.00 5.06 41.04
CA ARG A 554 2.05 5.24 39.93
C ARG A 554 2.14 6.57 39.16
N GLN A 555 3.24 7.30 39.28
CA GLN A 555 3.45 8.51 38.50
C GLN A 555 4.90 8.67 38.06
N THR A 556 5.12 9.09 36.82
CA THR A 556 6.47 9.34 36.31
C THR A 556 6.50 10.63 35.50
N LEU A 557 7.49 11.48 35.80
CA LEU A 557 7.81 12.66 35.00
C LEU A 557 8.91 12.30 34.01
N VAL A 558 8.66 12.54 32.73
CA VAL A 558 9.56 12.19 31.62
C VAL A 558 9.72 13.39 30.70
N ARG A 559 10.97 13.80 30.46
CA ARG A 559 11.30 14.75 29.40
C ARG A 559 11.42 13.98 28.10
N THR A 560 10.79 14.44 27.03
CA THR A 560 10.98 13.90 25.68
C THR A 560 11.39 15.03 24.74
N SER A 561 12.31 14.76 23.83
CA SER A 561 12.68 15.66 22.73
C SER A 561 12.48 14.97 21.39
N TYR A 562 12.04 15.75 20.40
CA TYR A 562 11.97 15.37 19.01
C TYR A 562 12.87 16.31 18.22
N GLU A 563 13.78 15.75 17.42
CA GLU A 563 14.71 16.50 16.56
C GLU A 563 14.73 15.87 15.16
N ASP A 564 14.20 16.59 14.18
CA ASP A 564 14.27 16.24 12.77
C ASP A 564 15.26 17.20 12.09
N ASN A 565 16.51 16.75 11.99
CA ASN A 565 17.60 17.52 11.41
C ASN A 565 17.43 17.77 9.91
N ASP A 566 16.70 16.89 9.21
CA ASP A 566 16.44 17.03 7.78
C ASP A 566 15.44 18.15 7.51
N LEU A 567 14.41 18.27 8.35
CA LEU A 567 13.45 19.36 8.22
C LEU A 567 13.85 20.59 9.01
N GLY A 568 14.80 20.49 9.95
CA GLY A 568 15.10 21.54 10.92
C GLY A 568 13.89 21.83 11.82
N GLU A 569 13.17 20.78 12.22
CA GLU A 569 12.08 20.83 13.20
C GLU A 569 12.57 20.24 14.53
N SER A 570 12.18 20.87 15.63
CA SER A 570 12.47 20.35 16.96
C SER A 570 11.38 20.73 17.93
N CYS A 571 11.04 19.84 18.86
CA CYS A 571 10.20 20.19 20.00
C CYS A 571 10.61 19.40 21.25
N VAL A 572 10.41 20.03 22.40
CA VAL A 572 10.61 19.40 23.70
C VAL A 572 9.29 19.39 24.44
N THR A 573 9.01 18.31 25.15
CA THR A 573 7.86 18.23 26.06
C THR A 573 8.27 17.64 27.40
N THR A 574 7.57 18.08 28.44
CA THR A 574 7.56 17.44 29.74
C THR A 574 6.27 16.64 29.85
N ASN A 575 6.38 15.38 30.28
CA ASN A 575 5.28 14.43 30.29
C ASN A 575 5.07 13.94 31.72
N LEU A 576 3.86 14.07 32.24
CA LEU A 576 3.43 13.40 33.47
C LEU A 576 2.59 12.19 33.09
N VAL A 577 3.11 10.99 33.38
CA VAL A 577 2.36 9.75 33.23
C VAL A 577 1.78 9.36 34.57
N VAL A 578 0.48 9.10 34.61
CA VAL A 578 -0.28 8.75 35.82
C VAL A 578 -1.04 7.45 35.58
N THR A 579 -0.84 6.47 36.45
CA THR A 579 -1.61 5.23 36.47
C THR A 579 -2.58 5.25 37.65
N ASP A 580 -3.86 5.03 37.40
CA ASP A 580 -4.86 5.02 38.47
C ASP A 580 -5.02 3.63 39.12
N GLN A 581 -5.99 3.49 40.02
CA GLN A 581 -6.29 2.21 40.69
C GLN A 581 -6.79 1.10 39.77
N LEU A 582 -7.36 1.44 38.61
CA LEU A 582 -7.83 0.49 37.60
C LEU A 582 -6.78 0.22 36.52
N SER A 583 -5.53 0.67 36.73
CA SER A 583 -4.44 0.61 35.76
C SER A 583 -4.71 1.38 34.46
N ARG A 584 -5.59 2.40 34.50
CA ARG A 584 -5.75 3.33 33.38
C ARG A 584 -4.57 4.29 33.40
N VAL A 585 -3.86 4.34 32.28
CA VAL A 585 -2.70 5.22 32.08
C VAL A 585 -3.16 6.50 31.37
N ASN A 586 -2.97 7.64 32.02
CA ASN A 586 -3.12 8.99 31.47
C ASN A 586 -1.74 9.62 31.29
N ILE A 587 -1.53 10.31 30.18
CA ILE A 587 -0.27 10.95 29.82
C ILE A 587 -0.58 12.42 29.55
N ILE A 588 -0.09 13.29 30.43
CA ILE A 588 -0.24 14.74 30.31
C ILE A 588 1.03 15.26 29.65
N VAL A 589 0.92 15.80 28.44
CA VAL A 589 2.04 16.27 27.62
C VAL A 589 2.01 17.79 27.55
N ALA A 590 2.94 18.44 28.23
CA ALA A 590 3.09 19.89 28.21
C ALA A 590 4.30 20.29 27.35
N MET A 591 4.12 21.29 26.51
CA MET A 591 5.20 21.83 25.68
C MET A 591 6.26 22.51 26.55
N GLY A 592 7.54 22.37 26.16
CA GLY A 592 8.66 23.01 26.83
C GLY A 592 9.33 22.17 27.91
N GLU A 593 10.35 22.76 28.52
CA GLU A 593 11.14 22.14 29.59
C GLU A 593 10.37 22.10 30.91
N GLU A 594 10.84 21.30 31.88
CA GLU A 594 10.14 21.06 33.15
C GLU A 594 9.68 22.37 33.84
N LYS A 595 10.58 23.36 33.92
CA LYS A 595 10.31 24.65 34.56
C LYS A 595 9.24 25.49 33.83
N GLU A 596 9.17 25.35 32.51
CA GLU A 596 8.22 26.08 31.66
C GLU A 596 6.87 25.38 31.61
N SER A 597 6.89 24.05 31.68
CA SER A 597 5.71 23.19 31.56
C SER A 597 4.75 23.31 32.75
N GLY A 598 5.27 23.61 33.94
CA GLY A 598 4.51 23.64 35.18
C GLY A 598 3.96 22.28 35.64
N LEU A 599 4.32 21.18 34.97
CA LEU A 599 3.86 19.84 35.35
C LEU A 599 4.50 19.37 36.64
N THR A 600 3.67 18.89 37.56
CA THR A 600 4.11 18.31 38.83
C THR A 600 3.29 17.06 39.14
N PHE A 601 3.77 16.23 40.07
CA PHE A 601 3.00 15.07 40.50
C PHE A 601 1.64 15.49 41.09
N VAL A 602 0.58 14.82 40.66
CA VAL A 602 -0.76 15.05 41.20
C VAL A 602 -0.91 14.39 42.56
N GLU A 603 -1.67 15.01 43.46
CA GLU A 603 -1.97 14.44 44.78
C GLU A 603 -2.85 13.19 44.67
N ASN A 604 -3.84 13.21 43.75
CA ASN A 604 -4.75 12.10 43.51
C ASN A 604 -4.51 11.49 42.11
N THR A 605 -4.06 10.23 42.08
CA THR A 605 -3.82 9.48 40.83
C THR A 605 -5.09 8.98 40.15
N ASN A 606 -6.25 9.06 40.80
CA ASN A 606 -7.54 8.62 40.26
C ASN A 606 -8.35 9.74 39.59
N MET A 607 -7.72 10.89 39.31
CA MET A 607 -8.38 11.96 38.57
C MET A 607 -8.84 11.48 37.18
N THR A 608 -10.00 11.94 36.74
CA THR A 608 -10.48 11.67 35.38
C THR A 608 -9.68 12.45 34.34
N THR A 609 -9.80 12.08 33.07
CA THR A 609 -9.17 12.80 31.96
C THR A 609 -9.63 14.27 31.91
N GLU A 610 -10.90 14.55 32.19
CA GLU A 610 -11.43 15.91 32.27
C GLU A 610 -10.80 16.71 33.42
N GLN A 611 -10.69 16.12 34.60
CA GLN A 611 -10.06 16.78 35.76
C GLN A 611 -8.57 17.08 35.52
N LEU A 612 -7.87 16.18 34.83
CA LEU A 612 -6.47 16.41 34.44
C LEU A 612 -6.35 17.51 33.39
N HIS A 613 -7.30 17.62 32.46
CA HIS A 613 -7.34 18.69 31.47
C HIS A 613 -7.68 20.05 32.12
N GLU A 614 -8.59 20.10 33.09
CA GLU A 614 -8.88 21.31 33.87
C GLU A 614 -7.66 21.76 34.69
N LEU A 615 -6.91 20.81 35.27
CA LEU A 615 -5.70 21.10 36.03
C LEU A 615 -4.56 21.61 35.13
N TYR A 616 -4.47 21.09 33.91
CA TYR A 616 -3.41 21.43 32.94
C TYR A 616 -4.01 21.85 31.59
N PRO A 617 -4.66 23.04 31.52
CA PRO A 617 -5.46 23.44 30.36
C PRO A 617 -4.64 23.72 29.08
N THR A 618 -3.33 23.88 29.21
CA THR A 618 -2.40 24.10 28.10
C THR A 618 -1.69 22.82 27.66
N ALA A 619 -1.88 21.71 28.38
CA ALA A 619 -1.26 20.44 28.07
C ALA A 619 -2.22 19.54 27.28
N TYR A 620 -1.66 18.65 26.46
CA TYR A 620 -2.44 17.57 25.87
C TYR A 620 -2.65 16.49 26.91
N VAL A 621 -3.89 16.04 27.12
CA VAL A 621 -4.19 14.89 27.97
C VAL A 621 -4.53 13.70 27.07
N VAL A 622 -3.66 12.69 27.07
CA VAL A 622 -3.73 11.52 26.20
C VAL A 622 -3.91 10.29 27.06
N ARG A 623 -4.96 9.49 26.84
CA ARG A 623 -4.98 8.14 27.43
C ARG A 623 -4.14 7.21 26.58
N MET A 624 -3.64 6.13 27.19
CA MET A 624 -2.96 5.06 26.44
C MET A 624 -3.83 4.55 25.27
N SER A 625 -5.17 4.47 25.47
CA SER A 625 -6.14 4.11 24.42
C SER A 625 -6.29 5.14 23.28
N ASN A 626 -5.74 6.35 23.41
CA ASN A 626 -5.73 7.39 22.39
C ASN A 626 -4.39 7.48 21.65
N LEU A 627 -3.38 6.67 22.03
CA LEU A 627 -2.16 6.51 21.25
C LEU A 627 -2.47 5.88 19.89
N ALA A 628 -1.51 5.95 18.97
CA ALA A 628 -1.62 5.22 17.70
C ALA A 628 -1.79 3.71 17.99
N SER A 629 -2.57 3.02 17.16
CA SER A 629 -2.81 1.58 17.31
C SER A 629 -1.50 0.78 17.34
N ASP A 630 -0.48 1.23 16.59
CA ASP A 630 0.83 0.57 16.55
C ASP A 630 1.65 0.81 17.81
N SER A 631 1.52 1.99 18.42
CA SER A 631 2.06 2.27 19.75
C SER A 631 1.45 1.32 20.79
N LEU A 632 0.13 1.13 20.75
CA LEU A 632 -0.57 0.19 21.63
C LEU A 632 -0.15 -1.25 21.41
N LYS A 633 -0.06 -1.70 20.15
CA LYS A 633 0.41 -3.03 19.78
C LYS A 633 1.81 -3.28 20.33
N ARG A 634 2.73 -2.33 20.16
CA ARG A 634 4.11 -2.40 20.64
C ARG A 634 4.20 -2.47 22.16
N ILE A 635 3.50 -1.58 22.87
CA ILE A 635 3.43 -1.58 24.34
C ILE A 635 2.91 -2.94 24.84
N ASN A 636 1.84 -3.46 24.25
CA ASN A 636 1.26 -4.75 24.64
C ASN A 636 2.20 -5.92 24.37
N GLN A 637 2.91 -5.93 23.24
CA GLN A 637 3.90 -6.96 22.91
C GLN A 637 5.05 -6.98 23.93
N LEU A 638 5.60 -5.81 24.26
CA LEU A 638 6.68 -5.69 25.24
C LEU A 638 6.23 -6.08 26.64
N SER A 639 5.06 -5.61 27.06
CA SER A 639 4.47 -5.97 28.36
C SER A 639 4.21 -7.47 28.46
N THR A 640 3.75 -8.10 27.37
CA THR A 640 3.56 -9.55 27.30
C THR A 640 4.91 -10.26 27.42
N GLN A 641 5.91 -9.88 26.64
CA GLN A 641 7.24 -10.49 26.68
C GLN A 641 7.88 -10.40 28.08
N MET A 642 7.77 -9.24 28.73
CA MET A 642 8.36 -9.01 30.06
C MET A 642 7.64 -9.76 31.19
N HIS A 643 6.32 -9.93 31.10
CA HIS A 643 5.52 -10.40 32.23
C HIS A 643 4.91 -11.79 32.07
N LEU A 644 4.86 -12.36 30.86
CA LEU A 644 4.15 -13.62 30.60
C LEU A 644 4.60 -14.75 31.54
N GLU A 645 5.92 -14.92 31.73
CA GLU A 645 6.45 -15.97 32.62
C GLU A 645 6.01 -15.78 34.08
N ASN A 646 6.06 -14.55 34.58
CA ASN A 646 5.64 -14.23 35.96
C ASN A 646 4.13 -14.37 36.15
N ILE A 647 3.34 -14.00 35.14
CA ILE A 647 1.89 -14.18 35.11
C ILE A 647 1.56 -15.67 35.19
N THR A 648 2.20 -16.49 34.35
CA THR A 648 2.05 -17.95 34.37
C THR A 648 2.39 -18.50 35.75
N LYS A 649 3.58 -18.21 36.30
CA LYS A 649 3.98 -18.68 37.65
C LYS A 649 3.01 -18.26 38.74
N SER A 650 2.46 -17.05 38.66
CA SER A 650 1.50 -16.53 39.65
C SER A 650 0.18 -17.31 39.61
N PHE A 651 -0.32 -17.63 38.41
CA PHE A 651 -1.54 -18.43 38.26
C PHE A 651 -1.32 -19.89 38.68
N SER A 652 -0.19 -20.50 38.32
CA SER A 652 0.17 -21.85 38.79
C SER A 652 0.25 -21.89 40.32
N GLY A 653 0.95 -20.93 40.92
CA GLY A 653 1.10 -20.81 42.36
C GLY A 653 -0.25 -20.57 43.07
N PHE A 654 -1.13 -19.77 42.47
CA PHE A 654 -2.47 -19.55 43.01
C PHE A 654 -3.28 -20.84 43.09
N ALA A 655 -3.32 -21.63 42.00
CA ALA A 655 -4.06 -22.88 41.95
C ALA A 655 -3.51 -23.90 42.98
N LEU A 656 -2.19 -24.06 43.03
CA LEU A 656 -1.51 -24.94 43.97
C LEU A 656 -1.75 -24.55 45.44
N ASN A 657 -1.62 -23.25 45.77
CA ASN A 657 -1.75 -22.77 47.15
C ASN A 657 -3.18 -22.88 47.70
N HIS A 658 -4.20 -22.90 46.83
CA HIS A 658 -5.60 -23.01 47.24
C HIS A 658 -6.20 -24.40 47.02
N GLY A 659 -5.37 -25.39 46.61
CA GLY A 659 -5.81 -26.77 46.39
C GLY A 659 -6.84 -26.91 45.26
N ILE A 660 -6.86 -25.97 44.31
CA ILE A 660 -7.80 -25.99 43.19
C ILE A 660 -7.16 -26.81 42.08
N SER A 661 -7.70 -28.01 41.83
CA SER A 661 -7.25 -28.88 40.74
C SER A 661 -7.79 -28.41 39.39
N ILE A 662 -7.04 -28.70 38.33
CA ILE A 662 -7.45 -28.56 36.94
C ILE A 662 -8.72 -29.36 36.64
N ASP A 663 -8.90 -30.51 37.32
CA ASP A 663 -10.10 -31.36 37.25
C ASP A 663 -11.38 -30.61 37.64
N SER A 664 -11.25 -29.54 38.44
CA SER A 664 -12.39 -28.70 38.83
C SER A 664 -13.05 -28.00 37.63
N LEU A 665 -12.39 -27.96 36.47
CA LEU A 665 -12.98 -27.48 35.21
C LEU A 665 -14.09 -28.40 34.70
N ALA A 666 -14.06 -29.69 35.04
CA ALA A 666 -15.07 -30.67 34.65
C ALA A 666 -16.41 -30.50 35.38
N ASP A 667 -16.51 -29.56 36.32
CA ASP A 667 -17.70 -29.28 37.12
C ASP A 667 -18.90 -28.88 36.24
N PRO A 668 -19.90 -29.78 36.08
CA PRO A 668 -21.03 -29.61 35.16
C PRO A 668 -22.08 -28.63 35.70
N ASP A 669 -22.09 -28.39 37.02
CA ASP A 669 -23.07 -27.54 37.68
C ASP A 669 -22.65 -26.06 37.70
N HIS A 670 -21.53 -25.75 37.05
CA HIS A 670 -20.96 -24.41 36.97
C HIS A 670 -20.70 -23.74 38.34
N THR A 671 -20.49 -24.54 39.40
CA THR A 671 -20.26 -24.08 40.79
C THR A 671 -18.90 -23.43 41.02
N LEU A 672 -17.84 -23.88 40.33
CA LEU A 672 -16.55 -23.18 40.30
C LEU A 672 -16.74 -21.81 39.64
N PRO A 673 -16.43 -20.69 40.34
CA PRO A 673 -16.61 -19.36 39.78
C PRO A 673 -15.83 -19.15 38.48
N ASP A 674 -16.39 -18.38 37.55
CA ASP A 674 -15.77 -18.09 36.25
C ASP A 674 -14.33 -17.55 36.36
N THR A 675 -14.04 -16.76 37.39
CA THR A 675 -12.68 -16.25 37.66
C THR A 675 -11.69 -17.38 37.89
N MET A 676 -12.07 -18.41 38.66
CA MET A 676 -11.21 -19.57 38.95
C MET A 676 -11.09 -20.47 37.71
N ARG A 677 -12.17 -20.69 36.95
CA ARG A 677 -12.11 -21.42 35.68
C ARG A 677 -11.13 -20.77 34.71
N LYS A 678 -11.14 -19.44 34.61
CA LYS A 678 -10.19 -18.70 33.77
C LYS A 678 -8.74 -18.91 34.20
N ILE A 679 -8.45 -18.89 35.50
CA ILE A 679 -7.10 -19.15 36.03
C ILE A 679 -6.61 -20.55 35.64
N LEU A 680 -7.44 -21.58 35.85
CA LEU A 680 -7.08 -22.97 35.48
C LEU A 680 -6.94 -23.16 33.97
N THR A 681 -7.79 -22.50 33.18
CA THR A 681 -7.66 -22.51 31.71
C THR A 681 -6.35 -21.87 31.26
N VAL A 682 -5.97 -20.74 31.86
CA VAL A 682 -4.70 -20.05 31.56
C VAL A 682 -3.50 -20.92 31.91
N GLU A 683 -3.57 -21.70 32.99
CA GLU A 683 -2.52 -22.64 33.39
C GLU A 683 -2.26 -23.70 32.31
N ILE A 684 -3.30 -24.41 31.84
CA ILE A 684 -3.15 -25.41 30.77
C ILE A 684 -2.57 -24.77 29.51
N ASN A 685 -3.14 -23.63 29.10
CA ASN A 685 -2.71 -22.92 27.90
C ASN A 685 -1.23 -22.54 27.98
N ALA A 686 -0.75 -22.09 29.14
CA ALA A 686 0.63 -21.70 29.33
C ALA A 686 1.59 -22.91 29.26
N ARG A 687 1.20 -24.08 29.79
CA ARG A 687 2.01 -25.31 29.68
C ARG A 687 2.13 -25.80 28.25
N ILE A 688 1.02 -25.85 27.52
CA ILE A 688 1.02 -26.21 26.09
C ILE A 688 1.92 -25.23 25.31
N HIS A 689 1.80 -23.93 25.59
CA HIS A 689 2.61 -22.92 24.94
C HIS A 689 4.10 -23.10 25.24
N HIS A 690 4.47 -23.37 26.50
CA HIS A 690 5.86 -23.62 26.89
C HIS A 690 6.44 -24.87 26.22
N ALA A 691 5.72 -26.00 26.22
CA ALA A 691 6.17 -27.22 25.55
C ALA A 691 6.35 -27.01 24.03
N ALA A 692 5.47 -26.24 23.39
CA ALA A 692 5.60 -25.88 21.98
C ALA A 692 6.84 -25.00 21.72
N LEU A 693 7.16 -24.05 22.61
CA LEU A 693 8.38 -23.24 22.52
C LEU A 693 9.65 -24.10 22.67
N GLN A 694 9.64 -25.07 23.60
CA GLN A 694 10.76 -26.01 23.74
C GLN A 694 10.93 -26.88 22.49
N LEU A 695 9.83 -27.38 21.91
CA LEU A 695 9.86 -28.13 20.66
C LEU A 695 10.39 -27.29 19.48
N LEU A 696 10.13 -25.99 19.42
CA LEU A 696 10.68 -25.10 18.39
C LEU A 696 12.19 -24.90 18.52
N ASN A 697 12.73 -24.99 19.73
CA ASN A 697 14.16 -24.89 19.99
C ASN A 697 14.88 -26.19 19.61
N GLU A 698 14.40 -27.32 20.11
CA GLU A 698 15.04 -28.63 19.95
C GLU A 698 14.00 -29.72 19.65
N HIS A 699 14.36 -30.64 18.75
CA HIS A 699 13.50 -31.78 18.42
C HIS A 699 13.49 -32.78 19.58
N ASN A 700 12.39 -32.83 20.33
CA ASN A 700 12.24 -33.72 21.48
C ASN A 700 10.84 -34.36 21.49
N LYS A 701 10.81 -35.70 21.45
CA LYS A 701 9.56 -36.48 21.47
C LYS A 701 8.75 -36.31 22.75
N ALA A 702 9.41 -36.11 23.90
CA ALA A 702 8.72 -35.89 25.16
C ALA A 702 7.83 -34.64 25.12
N ASN A 703 8.30 -33.57 24.48
CA ASN A 703 7.51 -32.34 24.33
C ASN A 703 6.29 -32.55 23.42
N ILE A 704 6.42 -33.38 22.38
CA ILE A 704 5.32 -33.70 21.46
C ILE A 704 4.23 -34.50 22.20
N GLU A 705 4.65 -35.50 22.98
CA GLU A 705 3.76 -36.31 23.82
C GLU A 705 3.05 -35.43 24.87
N GLU A 706 3.78 -34.56 25.56
CA GLU A 706 3.22 -33.62 26.54
C GLU A 706 2.18 -32.68 25.89
N ILE A 707 2.48 -32.09 24.73
CA ILE A 707 1.52 -31.24 24.00
C ILE A 707 0.25 -32.02 23.67
N HIS A 708 0.39 -33.25 23.18
CA HIS A 708 -0.74 -34.09 22.81
C HIS A 708 -1.62 -34.46 24.01
N GLU A 709 -1.00 -34.85 25.12
CA GLU A 709 -1.69 -35.19 26.38
C GLU A 709 -2.45 -33.97 26.93
N LEU A 710 -1.78 -32.81 27.01
CA LEU A 710 -2.40 -31.58 27.50
C LEU A 710 -3.55 -31.11 26.60
N ILE A 711 -3.43 -31.19 25.28
CA ILE A 711 -4.53 -30.86 24.36
C ILE A 711 -5.71 -31.81 24.56
N THR A 712 -5.44 -33.10 24.76
CA THR A 712 -6.47 -34.12 25.00
C THR A 712 -7.22 -33.86 26.30
N GLU A 713 -6.49 -33.64 27.40
CA GLU A 713 -7.04 -33.29 28.70
C GLU A 713 -7.88 -32.02 28.61
N ALA A 714 -7.34 -30.99 27.98
CA ALA A 714 -7.99 -29.70 27.93
C ALA A 714 -9.23 -29.68 27.03
N THR A 715 -9.23 -30.50 25.97
CA THR A 715 -10.43 -30.79 25.14
C THR A 715 -11.49 -31.52 25.96
N ALA A 716 -11.10 -32.51 26.77
CA ALA A 716 -12.03 -33.22 27.66
C ALA A 716 -12.66 -32.29 28.72
N LEU A 717 -11.91 -31.26 29.14
CA LEU A 717 -12.37 -30.21 30.06
C LEU A 717 -13.14 -29.06 29.38
N ASN A 718 -13.43 -29.16 28.08
CA ASN A 718 -14.16 -28.16 27.29
C ASN A 718 -13.58 -26.73 27.39
N THR A 719 -12.24 -26.63 27.44
CA THR A 719 -11.55 -25.34 27.52
C THR A 719 -11.24 -24.78 26.12
N HIS A 720 -11.22 -23.45 25.99
CA HIS A 720 -10.91 -22.77 24.73
C HIS A 720 -9.45 -22.29 24.74
N PHE A 721 -8.69 -22.69 23.71
CA PHE A 721 -7.28 -22.34 23.56
C PHE A 721 -7.07 -21.24 22.53
N SER A 722 -6.04 -20.43 22.76
CA SER A 722 -5.48 -19.55 21.75
C SER A 722 -3.97 -19.44 21.97
N PHE A 723 -3.20 -19.75 20.92
CA PHE A 723 -1.74 -19.70 20.95
C PHE A 723 -1.23 -18.62 19.99
N GLY A 724 -1.75 -17.40 20.16
CA GLY A 724 -1.31 -16.24 19.39
C GLY A 724 0.22 -16.07 19.46
N GLY A 725 0.85 -15.81 18.31
CA GLY A 725 2.31 -15.64 18.20
C GLY A 725 3.07 -16.89 17.75
N LEU A 726 2.62 -18.11 18.10
CA LEU A 726 3.33 -19.35 17.72
C LEU A 726 3.38 -19.59 16.20
N GLY A 727 2.33 -19.21 15.47
CA GLY A 727 2.24 -19.44 14.02
C GLY A 727 3.44 -18.90 13.23
N HIS A 728 3.93 -17.71 13.57
CA HIS A 728 5.11 -17.12 12.92
C HIS A 728 6.41 -17.88 13.25
N MET A 729 6.53 -18.38 14.49
CA MET A 729 7.68 -19.15 14.93
C MET A 729 7.73 -20.52 14.23
N PHE A 730 6.59 -21.21 14.13
CA PHE A 730 6.47 -22.45 13.36
C PHE A 730 6.80 -22.22 11.88
N PHE A 731 6.26 -21.17 11.25
CA PHE A 731 6.59 -20.81 9.88
C PHE A 731 8.12 -20.64 9.68
N HIS A 732 8.77 -19.88 10.55
CA HIS A 732 10.22 -19.64 10.46
C HIS A 732 11.02 -20.93 10.63
N LYS A 733 10.70 -21.73 11.64
CA LYS A 733 11.38 -23.00 11.90
C LYS A 733 11.19 -23.99 10.74
N LEU A 734 9.97 -24.13 10.23
CA LEU A 734 9.69 -24.98 9.07
C LEU A 734 10.50 -24.54 7.85
N THR A 735 10.57 -23.23 7.57
CA THR A 735 11.35 -22.70 6.44
C THR A 735 12.84 -23.09 6.54
N LEU A 736 13.44 -22.93 7.73
CA LEU A 736 14.84 -23.30 7.96
C LEU A 736 15.11 -24.79 7.77
N LEU A 737 14.26 -25.64 8.35
CA LEU A 737 14.41 -27.11 8.26
C LEU A 737 14.21 -27.59 6.81
N ILE A 738 13.26 -27.00 6.08
CA ILE A 738 13.05 -27.28 4.66
C ILE A 738 14.29 -26.93 3.84
N ASP A 739 14.89 -25.76 4.08
CA ASP A 739 16.12 -25.36 3.40
C ASP A 739 17.28 -26.30 3.69
N GLU A 740 17.41 -26.76 4.93
CA GLU A 740 18.42 -27.74 5.34
C GLU A 740 18.23 -29.07 4.58
N VAL A 741 17.02 -29.64 4.62
CA VAL A 741 16.70 -30.91 3.93
C VAL A 741 16.86 -30.78 2.41
N SER A 742 16.53 -29.62 1.84
CA SER A 742 16.66 -29.37 0.39
C SER A 742 18.11 -29.40 -0.09
N LYS A 743 19.05 -28.97 0.76
CA LYS A 743 20.50 -28.95 0.47
C LYS A 743 21.13 -30.32 0.68
N LYS A 744 20.76 -31.00 1.77
CA LYS A 744 21.27 -32.32 2.12
C LYS A 744 20.19 -33.10 2.85
N PHE A 745 19.85 -34.27 2.32
CA PHE A 745 18.89 -35.15 2.96
C PHE A 745 19.36 -35.56 4.36
N ASN A 746 18.49 -35.38 5.36
CA ASN A 746 18.66 -35.79 6.74
C ASN A 746 17.32 -36.31 7.27
N GLU A 747 17.29 -37.57 7.70
CA GLU A 747 16.10 -38.24 8.21
C GLU A 747 15.60 -37.64 9.53
N GLU A 748 16.51 -37.17 10.39
CA GLU A 748 16.18 -36.51 11.66
C GLU A 748 15.46 -35.17 11.40
N THR A 749 16.01 -34.34 10.50
CA THR A 749 15.41 -33.06 10.09
C THR A 749 14.04 -33.27 9.43
N LEU A 750 13.87 -34.34 8.65
CA LEU A 750 12.58 -34.69 8.05
C LEU A 750 11.52 -35.09 9.08
N ASN A 751 11.90 -35.93 10.06
CA ASN A 751 11.02 -36.29 11.17
C ASN A 751 10.60 -35.04 11.94
N TYR A 752 11.54 -34.11 12.15
CA TYR A 752 11.24 -32.85 12.83
C TYR A 752 10.23 -31.98 12.06
N ILE A 753 10.34 -31.87 10.73
CA ILE A 753 9.34 -31.17 9.90
C ILE A 753 7.95 -31.82 10.06
N THR A 754 7.89 -33.15 10.02
CA THR A 754 6.63 -33.91 10.13
C THR A 754 5.98 -33.71 11.50
N ASP A 755 6.78 -33.73 12.56
CA ASP A 755 6.32 -33.51 13.93
C ASP A 755 5.84 -32.07 14.15
N LEU A 756 6.56 -31.07 13.62
CA LEU A 756 6.13 -29.67 13.70
C LEU A 756 4.82 -29.41 12.96
N ILE A 757 4.64 -30.02 11.78
CA ILE A 757 3.38 -29.96 11.03
C ILE A 757 2.24 -30.58 11.84
N THR A 758 2.48 -31.73 12.45
CA THR A 758 1.50 -32.45 13.26
C THR A 758 1.08 -31.62 14.49
N VAL A 759 2.05 -31.06 15.20
CA VAL A 759 1.79 -30.19 16.36
C VAL A 759 1.07 -28.91 15.96
N ALA A 760 1.41 -28.31 14.82
CA ALA A 760 0.71 -27.14 14.31
C ALA A 760 -0.78 -27.42 14.04
N ASP A 761 -1.09 -28.59 13.47
CA ASP A 761 -2.46 -29.03 13.20
C ASP A 761 -3.22 -29.29 14.53
N TRP A 762 -2.58 -29.90 15.54
CA TRP A 762 -3.18 -30.10 16.86
C TRP A 762 -3.50 -28.78 17.56
N LEU A 763 -2.58 -27.82 17.52
CA LEU A 763 -2.75 -26.51 18.15
C LEU A 763 -3.70 -25.60 17.37
N LYS A 764 -4.10 -25.99 16.15
CA LYS A 764 -4.90 -25.17 15.22
C LYS A 764 -4.32 -23.78 15.02
N ILE A 765 -2.98 -23.67 15.02
CA ILE A 765 -2.30 -22.39 14.82
C ILE A 765 -2.36 -21.99 13.35
N PHE A 766 -2.65 -20.72 13.10
CA PHE A 766 -2.56 -20.18 11.76
C PHE A 766 -1.09 -20.10 11.32
N ILE A 767 -0.73 -20.85 10.28
CA ILE A 767 0.57 -20.76 9.60
C ILE A 767 0.32 -20.22 8.20
N ASN A 768 1.17 -19.30 7.73
CA ASN A 768 1.13 -18.79 6.36
C ASN A 768 1.61 -19.88 5.37
N LYS A 769 0.72 -20.84 5.06
CA LYS A 769 0.96 -21.92 4.10
C LYS A 769 1.24 -21.38 2.71
N THR A 770 0.61 -20.28 2.32
CA THR A 770 0.79 -19.63 1.02
C THR A 770 2.24 -19.24 0.75
N SER A 771 2.94 -18.68 1.74
CA SER A 771 4.37 -18.37 1.60
C SER A 771 5.23 -19.63 1.58
N LEU A 772 4.90 -20.65 2.39
CA LEU A 772 5.61 -21.93 2.37
C LEU A 772 5.46 -22.66 1.03
N GLU A 773 4.26 -22.69 0.46
CA GLU A 773 3.99 -23.26 -0.87
C GLU A 773 4.89 -22.63 -1.93
N ASN A 774 5.00 -21.30 -1.95
CA ASN A 774 5.84 -20.57 -2.88
C ASN A 774 7.33 -20.91 -2.70
N HIS A 775 7.77 -21.02 -1.45
CA HIS A 775 9.14 -21.36 -1.08
C HIS A 775 9.53 -22.77 -1.55
N VAL A 776 8.66 -23.75 -1.28
CA VAL A 776 8.94 -25.16 -1.62
C VAL A 776 8.68 -25.50 -3.09
N PHE A 777 8.05 -24.61 -3.87
CA PHE A 777 7.60 -24.95 -5.20
C PHE A 777 8.73 -25.42 -6.14
N GLY A 778 9.92 -24.83 -6.02
CA GLY A 778 11.10 -25.27 -6.78
C GLY A 778 11.54 -26.71 -6.45
N ILE A 779 11.38 -27.12 -5.18
CA ILE A 779 11.65 -28.48 -4.69
C ILE A 779 10.54 -29.42 -5.16
N TYR A 780 9.27 -28.99 -5.05
CA TYR A 780 8.12 -29.73 -5.53
C TYR A 780 8.22 -30.07 -7.03
N LYS A 781 8.68 -29.13 -7.88
CA LYS A 781 8.92 -29.40 -9.30
C LYS A 781 9.94 -30.52 -9.54
N GLN A 782 10.99 -30.60 -8.70
CA GLN A 782 11.96 -31.70 -8.77
C GLN A 782 11.35 -33.03 -8.32
N TYR A 783 10.56 -33.01 -7.23
CA TYR A 783 9.80 -34.19 -6.80
C TYR A 783 8.83 -34.68 -7.89
N LYS A 784 8.10 -33.78 -8.54
CA LYS A 784 7.16 -34.13 -9.62
C LYS A 784 7.86 -34.74 -10.84
N ALA A 785 9.10 -34.31 -11.12
CA ALA A 785 9.91 -34.89 -12.20
C ALA A 785 10.46 -36.28 -11.85
N GLU A 786 10.76 -36.53 -10.57
CA GLU A 786 11.30 -37.81 -10.07
C GLU A 786 10.64 -38.19 -8.71
N PRO A 787 9.42 -38.78 -8.72
CA PRO A 787 8.64 -39.02 -7.50
C PRO A 787 9.30 -39.98 -6.50
N ASP A 788 10.07 -40.94 -6.98
CA ASP A 788 10.83 -41.90 -6.18
C ASP A 788 12.27 -41.42 -5.87
N GLY A 789 12.59 -40.18 -6.23
CA GLY A 789 13.94 -39.60 -6.10
C GLY A 789 14.23 -39.03 -4.71
N LYS A 790 15.23 -38.14 -4.66
CA LYS A 790 15.75 -37.55 -3.39
C LYS A 790 14.72 -36.83 -2.50
N PHE A 791 13.57 -36.43 -3.06
CA PHE A 791 12.53 -35.70 -2.35
C PHE A 791 11.26 -36.52 -2.09
N ALA A 792 11.26 -37.83 -2.38
CA ALA A 792 10.13 -38.72 -2.11
C ALA A 792 9.67 -38.67 -0.65
N ALA A 793 10.62 -38.55 0.27
CA ALA A 793 10.36 -38.52 1.70
C ALA A 793 9.64 -37.24 2.18
N LEU A 794 9.65 -36.15 1.38
CA LEU A 794 8.91 -34.91 1.67
C LEU A 794 7.42 -34.98 1.28
N LYS A 795 6.95 -36.14 0.81
CA LYS A 795 5.54 -36.40 0.45
C LYS A 795 4.52 -35.93 1.51
N PRO A 796 4.67 -36.21 2.81
CA PRO A 796 3.74 -35.72 3.83
C PRO A 796 3.66 -34.19 3.89
N MET A 797 4.80 -33.50 3.76
CA MET A 797 4.85 -32.04 3.71
C MET A 797 4.15 -31.50 2.47
N PHE A 798 4.40 -32.07 1.28
CA PHE A 798 3.70 -31.67 0.06
C PHE A 798 2.18 -31.84 0.17
N GLN A 799 1.73 -32.93 0.79
CA GLN A 799 0.30 -33.15 1.07
C GLN A 799 -0.28 -32.11 2.03
N TRP A 800 0.44 -31.76 3.10
CA TRP A 800 0.04 -30.72 4.07
C TRP A 800 -0.02 -29.31 3.46
N LEU A 801 0.86 -29.03 2.49
CA LEU A 801 0.88 -27.82 1.65
C LEU A 801 -0.03 -27.93 0.42
N ASN A 802 -0.93 -28.92 0.38
CA ASN A 802 -1.96 -29.09 -0.64
C ASN A 802 -1.46 -29.30 -2.09
N PHE A 803 -0.20 -29.71 -2.28
CA PHE A 803 0.30 -30.11 -3.60
C PHE A 803 -0.29 -31.44 -4.08
N GLU A 804 -0.34 -31.62 -5.39
CA GLU A 804 -0.64 -32.91 -6.01
C GLU A 804 0.56 -33.84 -5.84
N VAL A 805 0.32 -34.97 -5.20
CA VAL A 805 1.33 -35.98 -4.90
C VAL A 805 0.88 -37.29 -5.52
N VAL A 806 1.82 -37.97 -6.20
CA VAL A 806 1.58 -39.25 -6.90
C VAL A 806 1.69 -40.43 -5.95
#